data_AF-A0A0D0AWU9-F1
#
_entry.id   AF-A0A0D0AWU9-F1
#
_cell.length_a   1.000
_cell.length_b   1.000
_cell.length_c   1.000
_cell.angle_alpha   90.00
_cell.angle_beta   90.00
_cell.angle_gamma   90.00
#
_symmetry.space_group_name_H-M   'P 1'
#
loop_
_entity.id
_entity.type
_entity.pdbx_description
1 polymer ?
#
loop_
_entity_poly.entity_id
_entity_poly.type
_entity_poly.pdbx_seq_one_letter_code
_entity_poly.pdbx_strand_id
1 'polypeptide(L)'
;MRHSSFPRSSILVYGKDTIHSLVQSTVIAQVESLLDNNQIEDAADLANNFASGQALDSDEAETLEYLHQTIAFTLFSQTRFVDAAPHFLAGALDPRILVSYFPELSRPLFTDGEEADMYDGIAKRMPIESSVDDLSEYSNLSNSPSHPSLPDYAPPPLSDTPAPNSPTPLPLRNYSPHLLPSTRDAPAAQEIHKILRDEAIVMIKSVLQGFKGQGQYKQQEVTDTALAILFARSGDTTSLISHLESTNSASLSAVEPVLLEAGEVGALCALLRARGDEGRVMEIWKGLVEGRYSDSSVLDPLSNMFALLESKQGRDRAMLRKWGVWLTVRDSERGLILLMSTKRSAKEKDREEDSAVLSELQQLHPGAARKFLEWLVIVRRRDDAELHAQFVQACVDELLECLQDESTSKLWRAKFASYTSQSSQKHALSPSSTQLQRPQSSFLTYFVSTTPDSPSKRARLKTLFALQALSGYDAEMVKSQIVASGFDKVLGLEVALLDGKMGMHRIALRSLALTLRDSVSAETYARTGGIVVPSKAVEACGMGEWGALFAAKGGPGVLEREKSLEGKGELVRMLLEVYMEDGEPQQTTRLLSSQAASLDTIDVSVFLFLQVIPLVPPDWPLSSLSPFLTHSFRRTLHAKHEGQIIKAMCAAQNSKVFENSYLVFQEQGAIIEEADDDDDGDGDGESESFNEKDGLAEKIALHLQDQQRSEVGVVDVLHPRVGSEEGVDVR
;
A
#
# COMPACT_ATOMS: atom_id res chain seq x y z
N MET A 1 -45.04 23.29 -37.38
CA MET A 1 -45.86 23.14 -38.60
C MET A 1 -44.92 23.31 -39.79
N ARG A 2 -44.51 22.20 -40.41
CA ARG A 2 -43.66 22.20 -41.62
C ARG A 2 -44.55 22.35 -42.85
N HIS A 3 -44.05 23.02 -43.90
CA HIS A 3 -44.81 23.25 -45.13
C HIS A 3 -44.95 21.94 -45.90
N SER A 4 -46.14 21.34 -45.87
CA SER A 4 -46.45 20.18 -46.70
C SER A 4 -46.37 20.55 -48.19
N SER A 5 -45.40 19.95 -48.88
CA SER A 5 -45.32 19.95 -50.35
C SER A 5 -46.49 19.16 -50.90
N PHE A 6 -47.60 19.83 -51.19
CA PHE A 6 -48.74 19.18 -51.83
C PHE A 6 -48.44 18.94 -53.31
N PRO A 7 -48.77 17.75 -53.85
CA PRO A 7 -48.57 17.47 -55.26
C PRO A 7 -49.38 18.47 -56.11
N ARG A 8 -48.70 19.15 -57.03
CA ARG A 8 -49.30 20.19 -57.88
C ARG A 8 -49.88 19.56 -59.14
N SER A 9 -51.18 19.71 -59.35
CA SER A 9 -51.83 19.31 -60.60
C SER A 9 -51.76 20.43 -61.65
N SER A 10 -51.29 20.10 -62.85
CA SER A 10 -51.30 21.02 -64.00
C SER A 10 -52.47 20.77 -64.97
N ILE A 11 -53.23 19.68 -64.78
CA ILE A 11 -54.29 19.24 -65.69
C ILE A 11 -55.62 19.16 -64.93
N LEU A 12 -56.57 20.00 -65.33
CA LEU A 12 -57.96 19.98 -64.86
C LEU A 12 -58.85 19.42 -65.98
N VAL A 13 -59.64 18.40 -65.65
CA VAL A 13 -60.64 17.80 -66.54
C VAL A 13 -62.01 18.27 -66.11
N TYR A 14 -62.69 19.06 -66.94
CA TYR A 14 -64.03 19.54 -66.66
C TYR A 14 -65.09 18.63 -67.31
N GLY A 15 -66.11 18.27 -66.54
CA GLY A 15 -67.34 17.62 -66.98
C GLY A 15 -68.55 18.54 -66.82
N LYS A 16 -69.75 18.08 -67.18
CA LYS A 16 -70.97 18.91 -67.12
C LYS A 16 -71.29 19.42 -65.71
N ASP A 17 -71.00 18.63 -64.67
CA ASP A 17 -71.30 18.96 -63.26
C ASP A 17 -70.10 18.75 -62.31
N THR A 18 -68.89 18.48 -62.83
CA THR A 18 -67.72 18.10 -62.00
C THR A 18 -66.42 18.62 -62.58
N ILE A 19 -65.51 19.11 -61.73
CA ILE A 19 -64.12 19.42 -62.09
C ILE A 19 -63.25 18.37 -61.42
N HIS A 20 -62.56 17.56 -62.22
CA HIS A 20 -61.56 16.60 -61.75
C HIS A 20 -60.16 17.19 -61.96
N SER A 21 -59.25 16.89 -61.06
CA SER A 21 -57.84 17.26 -61.20
C SER A 21 -56.99 16.01 -61.34
N LEU A 22 -56.18 15.93 -62.40
CA LEU A 22 -55.25 14.81 -62.57
C LEU A 22 -53.96 15.13 -61.82
N VAL A 23 -53.78 14.47 -60.68
CA VAL A 23 -52.58 14.55 -59.85
C VAL A 23 -51.68 13.37 -60.20
N GLN A 24 -50.39 13.62 -60.44
CA GLN A 24 -49.42 12.52 -60.57
C GLN A 24 -49.35 11.77 -59.24
N SER A 25 -49.47 10.44 -59.28
CA SER A 25 -49.38 9.61 -58.07
C SER A 25 -48.04 9.87 -57.39
N THR A 26 -48.06 10.12 -56.08
CA THR A 26 -46.83 10.36 -55.33
C THR A 26 -45.99 9.08 -55.27
N VAL A 27 -44.68 9.22 -55.13
CA VAL A 27 -43.74 8.09 -54.97
C VAL A 27 -44.17 7.20 -53.80
N ILE A 28 -44.64 7.80 -52.70
CA ILE A 28 -45.23 7.10 -51.55
C ILE A 28 -46.42 6.23 -51.96
N ALA A 29 -47.42 6.79 -52.65
CA ALA A 29 -48.61 6.03 -53.05
C ALA A 29 -48.29 4.92 -54.07
N GLN A 30 -47.29 5.14 -54.94
CA GLN A 30 -46.83 4.13 -55.89
C GLN A 30 -46.14 2.95 -55.17
N VAL A 31 -45.23 3.23 -54.23
CA VAL A 31 -44.56 2.21 -53.42
C VAL A 31 -45.55 1.47 -52.54
N GLU A 32 -46.46 2.18 -51.86
CA GLU A 32 -47.51 1.55 -51.04
C GLU A 32 -48.40 0.62 -51.88
N SER A 33 -48.82 1.04 -53.08
CA SER A 33 -49.60 0.20 -53.98
C SER A 33 -48.81 -1.02 -54.50
N LEU A 34 -47.51 -0.89 -54.75
CA LEU A 34 -46.66 -2.02 -55.16
C LEU A 34 -46.49 -3.01 -54.02
N LEU A 35 -46.32 -2.53 -52.79
CA LEU A 35 -46.24 -3.38 -51.60
C LEU A 35 -47.57 -4.10 -51.32
N ASP A 36 -48.70 -3.42 -51.48
CA ASP A 36 -50.04 -4.02 -51.32
C ASP A 36 -50.30 -5.12 -52.37
N ASN A 37 -49.67 -5.01 -53.55
CA ASN A 37 -49.68 -6.01 -54.62
C ASN A 37 -48.59 -7.09 -54.47
N ASN A 38 -47.84 -7.08 -53.36
CA ASN A 38 -46.72 -8.00 -53.08
C ASN A 38 -45.54 -7.91 -54.10
N GLN A 39 -45.40 -6.79 -54.80
CA GLN A 39 -44.28 -6.50 -55.71
C GLN A 39 -43.18 -5.74 -54.99
N ILE A 40 -42.48 -6.42 -54.08
CA ILE A 40 -41.53 -5.78 -53.16
C ILE A 40 -40.24 -5.34 -53.85
N GLU A 41 -39.76 -6.11 -54.83
CA GLU A 41 -38.54 -5.79 -55.58
C GLU A 41 -38.73 -4.52 -56.42
N ASP A 42 -39.86 -4.42 -57.14
CA ASP A 42 -40.21 -3.23 -57.91
C ASP A 42 -40.34 -1.99 -57.02
N ALA A 43 -40.89 -2.16 -55.80
CA ALA A 43 -40.99 -1.10 -54.80
C ALA A 43 -39.61 -0.65 -54.28
N ALA A 44 -38.70 -1.58 -54.03
CA ALA A 44 -37.33 -1.29 -53.62
C ALA A 44 -36.53 -0.60 -54.72
N ASP A 45 -36.66 -1.04 -55.97
CA ASP A 45 -36.05 -0.40 -57.13
C ASP A 45 -36.56 1.03 -57.32
N LEU A 46 -37.86 1.26 -57.14
CA LEU A 46 -38.45 2.60 -57.19
C LEU A 46 -37.87 3.52 -56.10
N ALA A 47 -37.74 3.03 -54.86
CA ALA A 47 -37.11 3.78 -53.77
C ALA A 47 -35.62 4.06 -54.03
N ASN A 48 -34.87 3.10 -54.55
CA ASN A 48 -33.45 3.26 -54.90
C ASN A 48 -33.26 4.24 -56.07
N ASN A 49 -34.13 4.18 -57.07
CA ASN A 49 -34.13 5.12 -58.20
C ASN A 49 -34.45 6.54 -57.72
N PHE A 50 -35.37 6.70 -56.76
CA PHE A 50 -35.65 7.98 -56.11
C PHE A 50 -34.42 8.54 -55.39
N ALA A 51 -33.68 7.69 -54.68
CA ALA A 51 -32.43 8.07 -54.01
C ALA A 51 -31.30 8.47 -54.96
N SER A 52 -31.29 7.95 -56.20
CA SER A 52 -30.23 8.20 -57.19
C SER A 52 -30.32 9.57 -57.90
N GLY A 53 -31.43 10.29 -57.72
CA GLY A 53 -31.69 11.57 -58.38
C GLY A 53 -31.15 12.77 -57.60
N GLN A 54 -29.96 13.27 -57.94
CA GLN A 54 -29.34 14.49 -57.37
C GLN A 54 -29.27 14.53 -55.82
N ALA A 55 -28.67 15.60 -55.26
CA ALA A 55 -28.57 15.74 -53.80
C ALA A 55 -29.97 15.98 -53.23
N LEU A 56 -30.46 15.01 -52.44
CA LEU A 56 -31.80 15.03 -51.84
C LEU A 56 -31.98 16.24 -50.93
N ASP A 57 -33.09 16.95 -51.07
CA ASP A 57 -33.53 17.96 -50.11
C ASP A 57 -33.98 17.30 -48.79
N SER A 58 -34.06 18.07 -47.69
CA SER A 58 -34.45 17.55 -46.36
C SER A 58 -35.78 16.80 -46.38
N ASP A 59 -36.77 17.27 -47.16
CA ASP A 59 -38.08 16.63 -47.28
C ASP A 59 -38.01 15.33 -48.11
N GLU A 60 -37.08 15.26 -49.09
CA GLU A 60 -36.87 14.08 -49.91
C GLU A 60 -36.07 12.99 -49.18
N ALA A 61 -35.20 13.39 -48.26
CA ALA A 61 -34.54 12.48 -47.34
C ALA A 61 -35.54 11.85 -46.35
N GLU A 62 -36.44 12.64 -45.75
CA GLU A 62 -37.50 12.12 -44.86
C GLU A 62 -38.49 11.20 -45.62
N THR A 63 -38.82 11.51 -46.88
CA THR A 63 -39.66 10.61 -47.68
C THR A 63 -38.94 9.33 -48.02
N LEU A 64 -37.64 9.36 -48.32
CA LEU A 64 -36.83 8.17 -48.57
C LEU A 64 -36.71 7.30 -47.31
N GLU A 65 -36.52 7.90 -46.13
CA GLU A 65 -36.54 7.18 -44.85
C GLU A 65 -37.88 6.48 -44.63
N TYR A 66 -39.00 7.17 -44.83
CA TYR A 66 -40.35 6.59 -44.73
C TYR A 66 -40.54 5.42 -45.69
N LEU A 67 -40.11 5.56 -46.96
CA LEU A 67 -40.21 4.50 -47.97
C LEU A 67 -39.42 3.26 -47.57
N HIS A 68 -38.17 3.43 -47.14
CA HIS A 68 -37.33 2.31 -46.71
C HIS A 68 -37.86 1.63 -45.45
N GLN A 69 -38.32 2.39 -44.45
CA GLN A 69 -38.95 1.79 -43.26
C GLN A 69 -40.24 1.02 -43.64
N THR A 70 -41.03 1.53 -44.57
CA THR A 70 -42.26 0.88 -45.05
C THR A 70 -41.98 -0.44 -45.77
N ILE A 71 -40.97 -0.47 -46.65
CA ILE A 71 -40.50 -1.69 -47.31
C ILE A 71 -39.95 -2.67 -46.27
N ALA A 72 -39.16 -2.20 -45.31
CA ALA A 72 -38.54 -3.03 -44.27
C ALA A 72 -39.58 -3.73 -43.39
N PHE A 73 -40.60 -3.03 -42.89
CA PHE A 73 -41.67 -3.65 -42.09
C PHE A 73 -42.53 -4.63 -42.90
N THR A 74 -42.73 -4.37 -44.20
CA THR A 74 -43.42 -5.31 -45.09
C THR A 74 -42.61 -6.60 -45.25
N LEU A 75 -41.31 -6.51 -45.51
CA LEU A 75 -40.41 -7.68 -45.57
C LEU A 75 -40.31 -8.40 -44.22
N PHE A 76 -40.26 -7.66 -43.12
CA PHE A 76 -40.24 -8.20 -41.76
C PHE A 76 -41.52 -8.97 -41.43
N SER A 77 -42.71 -8.46 -41.81
CA SER A 77 -43.98 -9.15 -41.66
C SER A 77 -44.07 -10.47 -42.46
N GLN A 78 -43.31 -10.56 -43.56
CA GLN A 78 -43.20 -11.77 -44.39
C GLN A 78 -42.07 -12.70 -43.94
N THR A 79 -41.49 -12.50 -42.76
CA THR A 79 -40.34 -13.28 -42.24
C THR A 79 -39.08 -13.25 -43.12
N ARG A 80 -38.96 -12.30 -44.05
CA ARG A 80 -37.77 -12.12 -44.91
C ARG A 80 -36.73 -11.23 -44.21
N PHE A 81 -36.16 -11.74 -43.12
CA PHE A 81 -35.29 -10.93 -42.25
C PHE A 81 -34.00 -10.47 -42.95
N VAL A 82 -33.38 -11.32 -43.77
CA VAL A 82 -32.13 -10.99 -44.48
C VAL A 82 -32.32 -9.79 -45.41
N ASP A 83 -33.42 -9.76 -46.16
CA ASP A 83 -33.72 -8.70 -47.12
C ASP A 83 -34.20 -7.41 -46.44
N ALA A 84 -34.80 -7.51 -45.24
CA ALA A 84 -35.26 -6.36 -44.48
C ALA A 84 -34.11 -5.55 -43.87
N ALA A 85 -33.00 -6.21 -43.49
CA ALA A 85 -31.84 -5.59 -42.82
C ALA A 85 -31.30 -4.31 -43.50
N PRO A 86 -30.95 -4.30 -44.80
CA PRO A 86 -30.42 -3.11 -45.46
C PRO A 86 -31.43 -1.95 -45.49
N HIS A 87 -32.72 -2.25 -45.58
CA HIS A 87 -33.77 -1.24 -45.60
C HIS A 87 -34.02 -0.62 -44.22
N PHE A 88 -33.85 -1.37 -43.13
CA PHE A 88 -33.87 -0.79 -41.78
C PHE A 88 -32.72 0.21 -41.55
N LEU A 89 -31.53 -0.10 -42.07
CA LEU A 89 -30.37 0.80 -42.01
C LEU A 89 -30.56 2.06 -42.86
N ALA A 90 -30.98 1.89 -44.12
CA ALA A 90 -31.23 3.01 -45.03
C ALA A 90 -32.40 3.90 -44.56
N GLY A 91 -33.36 3.31 -43.84
CA GLY A 91 -34.51 4.02 -43.29
C GLY A 91 -34.25 4.74 -41.96
N ALA A 92 -33.04 4.67 -41.38
CA ALA A 92 -32.70 5.31 -40.10
C ALA A 92 -33.71 5.00 -38.96
N LEU A 93 -34.20 3.76 -38.89
CA LEU A 93 -35.20 3.35 -37.89
C LEU A 93 -34.65 3.50 -36.46
N ASP A 94 -35.49 3.95 -35.52
CA ASP A 94 -35.12 3.92 -34.09
C ASP A 94 -34.90 2.47 -33.63
N PRO A 95 -33.68 2.11 -33.18
CA PRO A 95 -33.33 0.74 -32.81
C PRO A 95 -34.20 0.18 -31.67
N ARG A 96 -34.81 1.04 -30.84
CA ARG A 96 -35.71 0.62 -29.75
C ARG A 96 -36.92 -0.14 -30.27
N ILE A 97 -37.43 0.28 -31.42
CA ILE A 97 -38.63 -0.30 -32.04
C ILE A 97 -38.32 -1.72 -32.49
N LEU A 98 -37.17 -1.94 -33.14
CA LEU A 98 -36.77 -3.27 -33.58
C LEU A 98 -36.44 -4.18 -32.38
N VAL A 99 -35.74 -3.66 -31.35
CA VAL A 99 -35.42 -4.40 -30.12
C VAL A 99 -36.68 -4.85 -29.36
N SER A 100 -37.79 -4.10 -29.45
CA SER A 100 -39.05 -4.45 -28.77
C SER A 100 -39.62 -5.81 -29.19
N TYR A 101 -39.42 -6.22 -30.45
CA TYR A 101 -39.85 -7.51 -30.99
C TYR A 101 -39.01 -8.70 -30.49
N PHE A 102 -37.93 -8.44 -29.75
CA PHE A 102 -37.07 -9.44 -29.13
C PHE A 102 -37.21 -9.36 -27.60
N PRO A 103 -38.15 -10.10 -26.99
CA PRO A 103 -38.40 -10.10 -25.54
C PRO A 103 -37.15 -10.29 -24.67
N GLU A 104 -36.17 -11.03 -25.19
CA GLU A 104 -34.94 -11.34 -24.46
C GLU A 104 -33.93 -10.19 -24.43
N LEU A 105 -34.08 -9.21 -25.31
CA LEU A 105 -33.28 -7.98 -25.39
C LEU A 105 -34.03 -6.80 -24.78
N SER A 106 -35.36 -6.78 -24.93
CA SER A 106 -36.23 -5.68 -24.49
C SER A 106 -36.48 -5.65 -22.98
N ARG A 107 -36.71 -6.81 -22.34
CA ARG A 107 -36.96 -6.92 -20.89
C ARG A 107 -35.89 -6.28 -19.99
N PRO A 108 -34.58 -6.44 -20.25
CA PRO A 108 -33.55 -5.80 -19.42
C PRO A 108 -33.33 -4.31 -19.76
N LEU A 109 -33.88 -3.82 -20.88
CA LEU A 109 -33.56 -2.50 -21.43
C LEU A 109 -34.68 -1.46 -21.28
N PHE A 110 -35.94 -1.86 -21.36
CA PHE A 110 -37.05 -0.92 -21.32
C PHE A 110 -37.71 -0.86 -19.95
N THR A 111 -38.02 0.36 -19.52
CA THR A 111 -38.90 0.62 -18.37
C THR A 111 -40.34 0.89 -18.83
N ASP A 112 -41.33 0.56 -17.99
CA ASP A 112 -42.74 0.75 -18.34
C ASP A 112 -43.03 2.23 -18.64
N GLY A 113 -43.47 2.55 -19.87
CA GLY A 113 -43.87 3.90 -20.29
C GLY A 113 -42.91 4.64 -21.22
N GLU A 114 -41.94 3.96 -21.84
CA GLU A 114 -41.08 4.56 -22.87
C GLU A 114 -41.79 4.67 -24.23
N GLU A 115 -41.83 5.88 -24.79
CA GLU A 115 -42.37 6.16 -26.12
C GLU A 115 -41.23 6.39 -27.13
N ALA A 116 -41.46 5.97 -28.38
CA ALA A 116 -40.57 6.18 -29.51
C ALA A 116 -41.34 6.87 -30.65
N ASP A 117 -40.72 7.88 -31.26
CA ASP A 117 -41.31 8.61 -32.37
C ASP A 117 -41.32 7.73 -33.63
N MET A 118 -42.47 7.66 -34.31
CA MET A 118 -42.64 6.91 -35.55
C MET A 118 -43.60 7.64 -36.49
N TYR A 119 -43.41 7.46 -37.81
CA TYR A 119 -44.36 7.91 -38.81
C TYR A 119 -45.71 7.17 -38.70
N ASP A 120 -46.83 7.90 -38.67
CA ASP A 120 -48.19 7.33 -38.51
C ASP A 120 -48.55 6.27 -39.56
N GLY A 121 -48.07 6.42 -40.79
CA GLY A 121 -48.29 5.44 -41.87
C GLY A 121 -47.60 4.09 -41.62
N ILE A 122 -46.49 4.10 -40.90
CA ILE A 122 -45.71 2.89 -40.59
C ILE A 122 -46.35 2.12 -39.44
N ALA A 123 -46.89 2.82 -38.45
CA ALA A 123 -47.59 2.19 -37.32
C ALA A 123 -48.74 1.26 -37.78
N LYS A 124 -49.38 1.56 -38.92
CA LYS A 124 -50.43 0.72 -39.53
C LYS A 124 -49.90 -0.53 -40.24
N ARG A 125 -48.61 -0.51 -40.64
CA ARG A 125 -47.94 -1.60 -41.38
C ARG A 125 -47.03 -2.45 -40.47
N MET A 126 -46.84 -2.05 -39.21
CA MET A 126 -46.17 -2.87 -38.23
C MET A 126 -46.95 -4.17 -37.97
N PRO A 127 -46.24 -5.29 -37.76
CA PRO A 127 -46.89 -6.52 -37.33
C PRO A 127 -47.68 -6.34 -36.03
N ILE A 128 -48.84 -7.00 -35.96
CA ILE A 128 -49.74 -6.97 -34.79
C ILE A 128 -49.15 -7.82 -33.65
N GLU A 129 -48.28 -8.76 -33.99
CA GLU A 129 -47.63 -9.68 -33.09
C GLU A 129 -46.61 -8.98 -32.18
N SER A 130 -46.53 -9.44 -30.94
CA SER A 130 -45.67 -8.86 -29.90
C SER A 130 -44.22 -9.35 -29.93
N SER A 131 -43.91 -10.43 -30.67
CA SER A 131 -42.57 -11.00 -30.73
C SER A 131 -42.27 -11.65 -32.08
N VAL A 132 -40.98 -11.77 -32.42
CA VAL A 132 -40.53 -12.50 -33.62
C VAL A 132 -40.98 -13.96 -33.60
N ASP A 133 -41.02 -14.58 -32.42
CA ASP A 133 -41.50 -15.96 -32.26
C ASP A 133 -42.96 -16.06 -32.65
N ASP A 134 -43.80 -15.13 -32.19
CA ASP A 134 -45.22 -15.07 -32.55
C ASP A 134 -45.39 -14.78 -34.05
N LEU A 135 -44.59 -13.87 -34.61
CA LEU A 135 -44.62 -13.50 -36.03
C LEU A 135 -44.31 -14.69 -36.95
N SER A 136 -43.32 -15.50 -36.58
CA SER A 136 -42.96 -16.73 -37.30
C SER A 136 -44.04 -17.82 -37.22
N GLU A 137 -44.95 -17.77 -36.24
CA GLU A 137 -46.06 -18.72 -36.11
C GLU A 137 -47.17 -18.43 -37.13
N TYR A 138 -47.48 -17.14 -37.37
CA TYR A 138 -48.55 -16.75 -38.30
C TYR A 138 -48.16 -16.85 -39.76
N SER A 139 -46.92 -16.51 -40.13
CA SER A 139 -46.47 -16.57 -41.54
C SER A 139 -46.47 -18.00 -42.09
N ASN A 140 -46.15 -18.98 -41.25
CA ASN A 140 -46.19 -20.40 -41.61
C ASN A 140 -47.62 -20.90 -41.87
N LEU A 141 -48.62 -20.34 -41.18
CA LEU A 141 -50.03 -20.67 -41.39
C LEU A 141 -50.60 -20.07 -42.69
N SER A 142 -50.12 -18.89 -43.12
CA SER A 142 -50.58 -18.27 -44.38
C SER A 142 -49.98 -18.90 -45.65
N ASN A 143 -48.82 -19.56 -45.55
CA ASN A 143 -48.08 -20.11 -46.69
C ASN A 143 -48.35 -21.59 -47.00
N SER A 144 -49.23 -22.29 -46.26
CA SER A 144 -49.59 -23.67 -46.59
C SER A 144 -50.46 -23.75 -47.86
N PRO A 145 -50.11 -24.59 -48.86
CA PRO A 145 -50.85 -24.68 -50.11
C PRO A 145 -52.18 -25.41 -49.88
N SER A 146 -53.27 -24.72 -50.23
CA SER A 146 -54.61 -25.23 -50.57
C SER A 146 -54.85 -26.75 -50.43
N HIS A 147 -55.75 -27.14 -49.53
CA HIS A 147 -56.49 -28.41 -49.65
C HIS A 147 -58.00 -28.15 -49.88
N PRO A 148 -58.67 -29.09 -50.59
CA PRO A 148 -59.88 -28.83 -51.37
C PRO A 148 -61.15 -28.82 -50.52
N SER A 149 -62.17 -28.15 -51.07
CA SER A 149 -63.58 -28.17 -50.69
C SER A 149 -64.04 -29.44 -49.95
N LEU A 150 -64.49 -29.27 -48.71
CA LEU A 150 -65.36 -30.20 -47.96
C LEU A 150 -66.40 -29.36 -47.17
N PRO A 151 -67.55 -29.94 -46.82
CA PRO A 151 -68.87 -29.41 -47.15
C PRO A 151 -69.53 -28.66 -46.00
N ASP A 152 -70.61 -27.95 -46.36
CA ASP A 152 -71.58 -27.26 -45.48
C ASP A 152 -71.68 -27.89 -44.08
N TYR A 153 -71.02 -27.26 -43.11
CA TYR A 153 -71.30 -27.46 -41.70
C TYR A 153 -71.75 -26.13 -41.12
N ALA A 154 -73.04 -26.02 -40.85
CA ALA A 154 -73.65 -24.86 -40.22
C ALA A 154 -73.06 -24.62 -38.82
N PRO A 155 -72.74 -23.37 -38.43
CA PRO A 155 -72.25 -23.09 -37.09
C PRO A 155 -73.38 -23.27 -36.06
N PRO A 156 -73.09 -23.77 -34.85
CA PRO A 156 -74.05 -23.75 -33.74
C PRO A 156 -74.29 -22.31 -33.28
N PRO A 157 -75.45 -22.02 -32.64
CA PRO A 157 -75.85 -20.66 -32.33
C PRO A 157 -74.97 -20.03 -31.24
N LEU A 158 -74.50 -18.81 -31.54
CA LEU A 158 -73.82 -17.91 -30.62
C LEU A 158 -74.76 -17.49 -29.48
N SER A 159 -74.46 -17.91 -28.25
CA SER A 159 -74.88 -17.21 -27.04
C SER A 159 -73.65 -16.54 -26.43
N ASP A 160 -73.47 -15.26 -26.73
CA ASP A 160 -73.22 -14.20 -25.75
C ASP A 160 -72.83 -12.89 -26.47
N THR A 161 -73.39 -11.81 -25.95
CA THR A 161 -73.31 -10.43 -26.45
C THR A 161 -71.88 -9.90 -26.58
N PRO A 162 -71.50 -9.21 -27.67
CA PRO A 162 -70.23 -8.48 -27.71
C PRO A 162 -70.38 -7.08 -27.11
N ALA A 163 -69.47 -6.72 -26.21
CA ALA A 163 -69.17 -5.33 -25.89
C ALA A 163 -68.48 -4.67 -27.10
N PRO A 164 -68.75 -3.39 -27.43
CA PRO A 164 -68.05 -2.70 -28.49
C PRO A 164 -66.65 -2.32 -27.98
N ASN A 165 -65.63 -2.54 -28.80
CA ASN A 165 -64.22 -2.10 -28.64
C ASN A 165 -63.21 -3.13 -28.11
N SER A 166 -63.23 -4.35 -28.63
CA SER A 166 -62.03 -5.19 -28.70
C SER A 166 -61.77 -5.56 -30.16
N PRO A 167 -60.53 -5.45 -30.70
CA PRO A 167 -60.23 -5.97 -32.03
C PRO A 167 -60.49 -7.48 -32.00
N THR A 168 -61.38 -7.94 -32.87
CA THR A 168 -61.69 -9.35 -33.08
C THR A 168 -60.39 -10.12 -33.36
N PRO A 169 -60.01 -11.13 -32.55
CA PRO A 169 -58.85 -11.96 -32.88
C PRO A 169 -59.12 -12.66 -34.21
N LEU A 170 -58.14 -12.59 -35.12
CA LEU A 170 -58.20 -13.21 -36.44
C LEU A 170 -58.61 -14.69 -36.31
N PRO A 171 -59.45 -15.23 -37.22
CA PRO A 171 -59.96 -16.59 -37.12
C PRO A 171 -58.87 -17.66 -37.00
N LEU A 172 -57.67 -17.42 -37.56
CA LEU A 172 -56.58 -18.40 -37.62
C LEU A 172 -55.99 -18.76 -36.24
N ARG A 173 -55.93 -17.84 -35.28
CA ARG A 173 -55.35 -18.08 -33.94
C ARG A 173 -56.17 -19.09 -33.11
N ASN A 174 -57.44 -19.27 -33.46
CA ASN A 174 -58.35 -20.19 -32.78
C ASN A 174 -58.26 -21.64 -33.29
N TYR A 175 -57.54 -21.91 -34.40
CA TYR A 175 -57.42 -23.26 -34.96
C TYR A 175 -56.13 -23.99 -34.57
N SER A 176 -55.09 -23.28 -34.10
CA SER A 176 -53.81 -23.85 -33.64
C SER A 176 -53.93 -24.97 -32.58
N PRO A 177 -54.88 -24.92 -31.63
CA PRO A 177 -55.09 -26.01 -30.66
C PRO A 177 -55.76 -27.26 -31.26
N HIS A 178 -56.31 -27.14 -32.47
CA HIS A 178 -57.14 -28.18 -33.10
C HIS A 178 -56.44 -28.91 -34.26
N LEU A 179 -55.21 -28.51 -34.59
CA LEU A 179 -54.29 -29.24 -35.46
C LEU A 179 -53.35 -30.06 -34.56
N LEU A 180 -53.37 -31.39 -34.71
CA LEU A 180 -52.45 -32.32 -34.03
C LEU A 180 -51.45 -32.89 -35.06
N PRO A 181 -50.13 -32.84 -34.81
CA PRO A 181 -49.48 -32.17 -33.67
C PRO A 181 -49.64 -30.65 -33.75
N SER A 182 -49.72 -29.99 -32.58
CA SER A 182 -49.83 -28.53 -32.51
C SER A 182 -48.63 -27.91 -33.21
N THR A 183 -48.83 -26.81 -33.93
CA THR A 183 -47.79 -26.10 -34.70
C THR A 183 -46.57 -25.73 -33.85
N ARG A 184 -46.75 -25.59 -32.52
CA ARG A 184 -45.69 -25.31 -31.54
C ARG A 184 -44.88 -26.55 -31.11
N ASP A 185 -45.48 -27.73 -31.17
CA ASP A 185 -44.92 -28.98 -30.65
C ASP A 185 -44.38 -29.90 -31.75
N ALA A 186 -44.74 -29.64 -33.01
CA ALA A 186 -44.27 -30.43 -34.15
C ALA A 186 -42.75 -30.22 -34.34
N PRO A 187 -41.93 -31.30 -34.43
CA PRO A 187 -40.47 -31.17 -34.48
C PRO A 187 -39.99 -30.39 -35.73
N ALA A 188 -40.64 -30.60 -36.88
CA ALA A 188 -40.32 -29.86 -38.11
C ALA A 188 -40.64 -28.36 -38.02
N ALA A 189 -41.71 -28.00 -37.29
CA ALA A 189 -42.05 -26.60 -37.06
C ALA A 189 -41.05 -25.96 -36.09
N GLN A 190 -40.64 -26.67 -35.03
CA GLN A 190 -39.61 -26.20 -34.09
C GLN A 190 -38.26 -25.96 -34.77
N GLU A 191 -37.87 -26.79 -35.73
CA GLU A 191 -36.67 -26.59 -36.54
C GLU A 191 -36.76 -25.32 -37.40
N ILE A 192 -37.90 -25.10 -38.07
CA ILE A 192 -38.13 -23.88 -38.87
C ILE A 192 -38.15 -22.63 -38.00
N HIS A 193 -38.84 -22.67 -36.84
CA HIS A 193 -38.86 -21.57 -35.88
C HIS A 193 -37.46 -21.25 -35.38
N LYS A 194 -36.63 -22.27 -35.12
CA LYS A 194 -35.24 -22.06 -34.74
C LYS A 194 -34.45 -21.39 -35.86
N ILE A 195 -34.57 -21.85 -37.10
CA ILE A 195 -33.89 -21.25 -38.26
C ILE A 195 -34.32 -19.79 -38.46
N LEU A 196 -35.62 -19.51 -38.44
CA LEU A 196 -36.15 -18.16 -38.59
C LEU A 196 -35.71 -17.25 -37.44
N ARG A 197 -35.63 -17.78 -36.21
CA ARG A 197 -35.10 -17.05 -35.05
C ARG A 197 -33.61 -16.76 -35.21
N ASP A 198 -32.82 -17.72 -35.69
CA ASP A 198 -31.40 -17.54 -35.96
C ASP A 198 -31.19 -16.47 -37.06
N GLU A 199 -31.99 -16.50 -38.13
CA GLU A 199 -31.98 -15.48 -39.19
C GLU A 199 -32.38 -14.10 -38.67
N ALA A 200 -33.41 -14.02 -37.82
CA ALA A 200 -33.82 -12.77 -37.19
C ALA A 200 -32.75 -12.20 -36.25
N ILE A 201 -32.03 -13.07 -35.52
CA ILE A 201 -30.90 -12.69 -34.66
C ILE A 201 -29.73 -12.15 -35.50
N VAL A 202 -29.42 -12.80 -36.62
CA VAL A 202 -28.38 -12.32 -37.55
C VAL A 202 -28.75 -10.96 -38.15
N MET A 203 -30.02 -10.76 -38.52
CA MET A 203 -30.53 -9.49 -39.01
C MET A 203 -30.42 -8.38 -37.96
N ILE A 204 -30.92 -8.57 -36.74
CA ILE A 204 -30.85 -7.52 -35.73
C ILE A 204 -29.40 -7.21 -35.36
N LYS A 205 -28.51 -8.22 -35.34
CA LYS A 205 -27.08 -8.02 -35.10
C LYS A 205 -26.44 -7.13 -36.17
N SER A 206 -26.73 -7.35 -37.45
CA SER A 206 -26.18 -6.54 -38.55
C SER A 206 -26.74 -5.11 -38.55
N VAL A 207 -28.03 -4.96 -38.29
CA VAL A 207 -28.71 -3.67 -38.20
C VAL A 207 -28.16 -2.84 -37.03
N LEU A 208 -28.04 -3.43 -35.84
CA LEU A 208 -27.49 -2.74 -34.67
C LEU A 208 -26.01 -2.37 -34.85
N GLN A 209 -25.22 -3.20 -35.54
CA GLN A 209 -23.84 -2.85 -35.91
C GLN A 209 -23.77 -1.63 -36.84
N GLY A 210 -24.70 -1.52 -37.79
CA GLY A 210 -24.79 -0.35 -38.67
C GLY A 210 -25.21 0.94 -37.95
N PHE A 211 -26.01 0.83 -36.88
CA PHE A 211 -26.41 1.97 -36.03
C PHE A 211 -25.34 2.39 -35.01
N LYS A 212 -24.20 1.70 -34.94
CA LYS A 212 -23.13 2.03 -33.99
C LYS A 212 -22.62 3.46 -34.21
N GLY A 213 -22.72 4.29 -33.17
CA GLY A 213 -22.28 5.70 -33.18
C GLY A 213 -23.27 6.66 -33.84
N GLN A 214 -24.47 6.21 -34.22
CA GLN A 214 -25.54 7.04 -34.76
C GLN A 214 -26.65 7.25 -33.71
N GLY A 215 -27.41 8.33 -33.83
CA GLY A 215 -28.57 8.60 -32.98
C GLY A 215 -28.29 9.28 -31.64
N GLN A 216 -29.35 9.45 -30.84
CA GLN A 216 -29.31 10.06 -29.51
C GLN A 216 -28.69 9.11 -28.46
N TYR A 217 -28.31 9.65 -27.29
CA TYR A 217 -27.68 8.89 -26.20
C TYR A 217 -28.44 7.61 -25.82
N LYS A 218 -29.77 7.66 -25.73
CA LYS A 218 -30.60 6.47 -25.40
C LYS A 218 -30.60 5.42 -26.52
N GLN A 219 -30.58 5.84 -27.78
CA GLN A 219 -30.52 4.92 -28.92
C GLN A 219 -29.16 4.20 -28.94
N GLN A 220 -28.08 4.91 -28.60
CA GLN A 220 -26.74 4.34 -28.46
C GLN A 220 -26.64 3.37 -27.29
N GLU A 221 -27.19 3.73 -26.12
CA GLU A 221 -27.23 2.84 -24.95
C GLU A 221 -27.98 1.53 -25.25
N VAL A 222 -29.15 1.61 -25.87
CA VAL A 222 -29.95 0.42 -26.26
C VAL A 222 -29.21 -0.41 -27.30
N THR A 223 -28.63 0.23 -28.31
CA THR A 223 -27.86 -0.44 -29.38
C THR A 223 -26.64 -1.17 -28.80
N ASP A 224 -25.83 -0.49 -27.98
CA ASP A 224 -24.61 -1.05 -27.42
C ASP A 224 -24.90 -2.19 -26.43
N THR A 225 -25.98 -2.06 -25.65
CA THR A 225 -26.41 -3.10 -24.70
C THR A 225 -26.95 -4.32 -25.42
N ALA A 226 -27.83 -4.13 -26.40
CA ALA A 226 -28.40 -5.22 -27.18
C ALA A 226 -27.28 -5.97 -27.94
N LEU A 227 -26.31 -5.26 -28.53
CA LEU A 227 -25.14 -5.88 -29.16
C LEU A 227 -24.31 -6.69 -28.16
N ALA A 228 -24.05 -6.16 -26.96
CA ALA A 228 -23.30 -6.88 -25.93
C ALA A 228 -24.00 -8.19 -25.51
N ILE A 229 -25.32 -8.16 -25.32
CA ILE A 229 -26.13 -9.34 -25.01
C ILE A 229 -26.09 -10.36 -26.15
N LEU A 230 -26.20 -9.90 -27.39
CA LEU A 230 -26.15 -10.77 -28.58
C LEU A 230 -24.77 -11.44 -28.76
N PHE A 231 -23.68 -10.70 -28.58
CA PHE A 231 -22.33 -11.26 -28.64
C PHE A 231 -22.04 -12.24 -27.50
N ALA A 232 -22.55 -11.97 -26.30
CA ALA A 232 -22.43 -12.87 -25.16
C ALA A 232 -23.13 -14.22 -25.43
N ARG A 233 -24.34 -14.19 -25.99
CA ARG A 233 -25.09 -15.42 -26.30
C ARG A 233 -24.57 -16.17 -27.53
N SER A 234 -23.96 -15.48 -28.49
CA SER A 234 -23.34 -16.14 -29.64
C SER A 234 -21.98 -16.76 -29.32
N GLY A 235 -21.40 -16.47 -28.15
CA GLY A 235 -20.06 -16.95 -27.77
C GLY A 235 -18.92 -16.25 -28.52
N ASP A 236 -19.18 -15.11 -29.18
CA ASP A 236 -18.20 -14.36 -29.96
C ASP A 236 -17.34 -13.46 -29.04
N THR A 237 -16.43 -14.06 -28.28
CA THR A 237 -15.64 -13.36 -27.25
C THR A 237 -14.75 -12.24 -27.79
N THR A 238 -14.20 -12.39 -29.00
CA THR A 238 -13.33 -11.39 -29.63
C THR A 238 -14.10 -10.13 -30.05
N SER A 239 -15.28 -10.33 -30.61
CA SER A 239 -16.17 -9.23 -31.02
C SER A 239 -16.77 -8.55 -29.79
N LEU A 240 -17.07 -9.31 -28.75
CA LEU A 240 -17.51 -8.78 -27.46
C LEU A 240 -16.44 -7.87 -26.83
N ILE A 241 -15.19 -8.34 -26.69
CA ILE A 241 -14.11 -7.56 -26.07
C ILE A 241 -13.84 -6.27 -26.85
N SER A 242 -13.71 -6.35 -28.18
CA SER A 242 -13.49 -5.16 -29.02
C SER A 242 -14.67 -4.18 -28.95
N HIS A 243 -15.90 -4.67 -28.87
CA HIS A 243 -17.07 -3.82 -28.69
C HIS A 243 -17.05 -3.11 -27.33
N LEU A 244 -16.75 -3.84 -26.26
CA LEU A 244 -16.69 -3.31 -24.89
C LEU A 244 -15.54 -2.34 -24.66
N GLU A 245 -14.40 -2.51 -25.33
CA GLU A 245 -13.29 -1.54 -25.32
C GLU A 245 -13.67 -0.23 -26.03
N SER A 246 -14.51 -0.32 -27.06
CA SER A 246 -14.93 0.83 -27.88
C SER A 246 -16.15 1.59 -27.34
N THR A 247 -16.95 0.99 -26.46
CA THR A 247 -18.26 1.53 -26.05
C THR A 247 -18.38 1.69 -24.52
N ASN A 248 -18.71 2.90 -24.08
CA ASN A 248 -18.95 3.20 -22.66
C ASN A 248 -20.45 3.42 -22.34
N SER A 249 -21.34 3.28 -23.33
CA SER A 249 -22.77 3.62 -23.26
C SER A 249 -23.68 2.46 -22.86
N ALA A 250 -23.22 1.20 -22.85
CA ALA A 250 -24.08 0.05 -22.51
C ALA A 250 -24.73 0.16 -21.11
N SER A 251 -25.78 -0.58 -20.82
CA SER A 251 -26.37 -0.65 -19.49
C SER A 251 -25.70 -1.76 -18.67
N LEU A 252 -25.13 -1.43 -17.50
CA LEU A 252 -24.47 -2.43 -16.65
C LEU A 252 -25.47 -3.41 -16.03
N SER A 253 -26.64 -2.91 -15.60
CA SER A 253 -27.68 -3.73 -14.95
C SER A 253 -28.26 -4.78 -15.88
N ALA A 254 -28.33 -4.48 -17.18
CA ALA A 254 -28.83 -5.38 -18.22
C ALA A 254 -27.80 -6.44 -18.63
N VAL A 255 -26.52 -6.03 -18.75
CA VAL A 255 -25.46 -6.87 -19.32
C VAL A 255 -24.84 -7.81 -18.28
N GLU A 256 -24.73 -7.40 -17.02
CA GLU A 256 -24.12 -8.21 -15.94
C GLU A 256 -24.73 -9.61 -15.76
N PRO A 257 -26.05 -9.80 -15.60
CA PRO A 257 -26.61 -11.13 -15.39
C PRO A 257 -26.40 -12.05 -16.58
N VAL A 258 -26.50 -11.51 -17.80
CA VAL A 258 -26.34 -12.28 -19.04
C VAL A 258 -24.89 -12.74 -19.24
N LEU A 259 -23.91 -11.89 -18.93
CA LEU A 259 -22.49 -12.28 -19.02
C LEU A 259 -22.11 -13.31 -17.96
N LEU A 260 -22.71 -13.26 -16.77
CA LEU A 260 -22.51 -14.27 -15.74
C LEU A 260 -23.14 -15.62 -16.12
N GLU A 261 -24.33 -15.62 -16.74
CA GLU A 261 -24.96 -16.83 -17.29
C GLU A 261 -24.15 -17.44 -18.45
N ALA A 262 -23.60 -16.59 -19.32
CA ALA A 262 -22.77 -17.03 -20.45
C ALA A 262 -21.37 -17.52 -20.03
N GLY A 263 -20.92 -17.23 -18.80
CA GLY A 263 -19.60 -17.61 -18.30
C GLY A 263 -18.45 -16.70 -18.78
N GLU A 264 -18.77 -15.59 -19.45
CA GLU A 264 -17.80 -14.63 -20.01
C GLU A 264 -17.41 -13.57 -18.97
N VAL A 265 -16.77 -14.02 -17.89
CA VAL A 265 -16.40 -13.20 -16.72
C VAL A 265 -15.29 -12.19 -17.05
N GLY A 266 -14.37 -12.55 -17.95
CA GLY A 266 -13.27 -11.70 -18.40
C GLY A 266 -13.76 -10.46 -19.14
N ALA A 267 -14.75 -10.60 -20.01
CA ALA A 267 -15.40 -9.50 -20.73
C ALA A 267 -16.15 -8.57 -19.77
N LEU A 268 -16.88 -9.14 -18.79
CA LEU A 268 -17.53 -8.35 -17.73
C LEU A 268 -16.51 -7.55 -16.90
N CYS A 269 -15.37 -8.15 -16.56
CA CYS A 269 -14.29 -7.45 -15.84
C CYS A 269 -13.64 -6.35 -16.69
N ALA A 270 -13.58 -6.48 -18.01
CA ALA A 270 -13.10 -5.41 -18.90
C ALA A 270 -14.10 -4.24 -18.94
N LEU A 271 -15.39 -4.53 -19.08
CA LEU A 271 -16.47 -3.53 -19.06
C LEU A 271 -16.49 -2.74 -17.74
N LEU A 272 -16.48 -3.44 -16.61
CA LEU A 272 -16.49 -2.80 -15.29
C LEU A 272 -15.23 -1.95 -15.05
N ARG A 273 -14.07 -2.38 -15.57
CA ARG A 273 -12.83 -1.58 -15.52
C ARG A 273 -12.92 -0.32 -16.37
N ALA A 274 -13.54 -0.38 -17.55
CA ALA A 274 -13.75 0.79 -18.40
C ALA A 274 -14.65 1.85 -17.74
N ARG A 275 -15.60 1.41 -16.90
CA ARG A 275 -16.50 2.30 -16.13
C ARG A 275 -15.95 2.79 -14.80
N GLY A 276 -14.91 2.13 -14.29
CA GLY A 276 -14.34 2.44 -12.98
C GLY A 276 -15.06 1.80 -11.79
N ASP A 277 -15.97 0.83 -12.03
CA ASP A 277 -16.66 0.07 -10.97
C ASP A 277 -15.80 -1.07 -10.43
N GLU A 278 -14.62 -0.70 -9.93
CA GLU A 278 -13.56 -1.61 -9.49
C GLU A 278 -13.97 -2.45 -8.27
N GLY A 279 -14.86 -1.95 -7.41
CA GLY A 279 -15.38 -2.69 -6.26
C GLY A 279 -16.10 -3.96 -6.67
N ARG A 280 -16.91 -3.90 -7.74
CA ARG A 280 -17.64 -5.05 -8.27
C ARG A 280 -16.71 -6.04 -8.97
N VAL A 281 -15.70 -5.55 -9.69
CA VAL A 281 -14.65 -6.40 -10.30
C VAL A 281 -13.98 -7.28 -9.24
N MET A 282 -13.64 -6.72 -8.09
CA MET A 282 -13.00 -7.50 -7.02
C MET A 282 -13.93 -8.56 -6.41
N GLU A 283 -15.23 -8.30 -6.32
CA GLU A 283 -16.21 -9.30 -5.86
C GLU A 283 -16.38 -10.44 -6.86
N ILE A 284 -16.32 -10.13 -8.16
CA ILE A 284 -16.34 -11.12 -9.24
C ILE A 284 -15.07 -11.95 -9.22
N TRP A 285 -13.89 -11.32 -9.10
CA TRP A 285 -12.61 -12.03 -8.95
C TRP A 285 -12.54 -12.87 -7.67
N LYS A 286 -13.10 -12.40 -6.55
CA LYS A 286 -13.31 -13.22 -5.36
C LYS A 286 -14.17 -14.44 -5.67
N GLY A 287 -15.28 -14.25 -6.38
CA GLY A 287 -16.16 -15.35 -6.82
C GLY A 287 -15.42 -16.36 -7.71
N LEU A 288 -14.55 -15.88 -8.60
CA LEU A 288 -13.73 -16.72 -9.48
C LEU A 288 -12.70 -17.55 -8.66
N VAL A 289 -12.06 -16.94 -7.65
CA VAL A 289 -11.11 -17.65 -6.75
C VAL A 289 -11.82 -18.61 -5.80
N GLU A 290 -13.08 -18.33 -5.44
CA GLU A 290 -13.93 -19.23 -4.63
C GLU A 290 -14.63 -20.32 -5.46
N GLY A 291 -14.48 -20.31 -6.79
CA GLY A 291 -15.09 -21.28 -7.70
C GLY A 291 -16.58 -21.07 -7.97
N ARG A 292 -17.14 -19.90 -7.61
CA ARG A 292 -18.54 -19.52 -7.92
C ARG A 292 -18.76 -19.19 -9.39
N TYR A 293 -17.69 -18.78 -10.08
CA TYR A 293 -17.68 -18.55 -11.52
C TYR A 293 -16.53 -19.33 -12.12
N SER A 294 -16.66 -19.76 -13.38
CA SER A 294 -15.61 -20.47 -14.11
C SER A 294 -15.44 -19.79 -15.46
N ASP A 295 -14.25 -19.28 -15.71
CA ASP A 295 -13.89 -18.68 -16.98
C ASP A 295 -12.44 -19.06 -17.32
N SER A 296 -12.25 -19.71 -18.47
CA SER A 296 -10.94 -20.12 -18.97
C SER A 296 -10.08 -18.95 -19.48
N SER A 297 -10.66 -17.76 -19.66
CA SER A 297 -9.98 -16.57 -20.17
C SER A 297 -9.14 -15.86 -19.09
N VAL A 298 -9.48 -16.01 -17.80
CA VAL A 298 -8.77 -15.36 -16.69
C VAL A 298 -7.82 -16.36 -16.02
N LEU A 299 -6.57 -16.39 -16.51
CA LEU A 299 -5.56 -17.37 -16.09
C LEU A 299 -5.05 -17.18 -14.65
N ASP A 300 -4.93 -15.93 -14.16
CA ASP A 300 -4.53 -15.64 -12.77
C ASP A 300 -5.31 -14.46 -12.19
N PRO A 301 -6.46 -14.73 -11.53
CA PRO A 301 -7.27 -13.71 -10.89
C PRO A 301 -6.52 -12.97 -9.76
N LEU A 302 -5.61 -13.65 -9.04
CA LEU A 302 -4.89 -13.08 -7.90
C LEU A 302 -3.84 -12.05 -8.34
N SER A 303 -3.11 -12.33 -9.43
CA SER A 303 -2.18 -11.36 -10.02
C SER A 303 -2.90 -10.15 -10.58
N ASN A 304 -4.07 -10.35 -11.21
CA ASN A 304 -4.90 -9.24 -11.71
C ASN A 304 -5.44 -8.37 -10.57
N MET A 305 -5.88 -8.99 -9.47
CA MET A 305 -6.28 -8.29 -8.23
C MET A 305 -5.12 -7.46 -7.68
N PHE A 306 -3.93 -8.04 -7.61
CA PHE A 306 -2.73 -7.34 -7.12
C PHE A 306 -2.37 -6.14 -8.00
N ALA A 307 -2.29 -6.33 -9.32
CA ALA A 307 -1.93 -5.26 -10.27
C ALA A 307 -2.94 -4.10 -10.24
N LEU A 308 -4.24 -4.40 -10.10
CA LEU A 308 -5.27 -3.36 -9.96
C LEU A 308 -5.05 -2.54 -8.68
N LEU A 309 -4.88 -3.22 -7.53
CA LEU A 309 -4.67 -2.57 -6.24
C LEU A 309 -3.36 -1.76 -6.18
N GLU A 310 -2.30 -2.25 -6.82
CA GLU A 310 -1.02 -1.55 -6.94
C GLU A 310 -1.15 -0.27 -7.79
N SER A 311 -1.82 -0.34 -8.94
CA SER A 311 -2.02 0.82 -9.82
C SER A 311 -2.84 1.95 -9.19
N LYS A 312 -3.66 1.64 -8.18
CA LYS A 312 -4.58 2.58 -7.51
C LYS A 312 -4.14 2.95 -6.10
N GLN A 313 -2.90 2.66 -5.75
CA GLN A 313 -2.34 2.93 -4.43
C GLN A 313 -2.50 4.42 -4.05
N GLY A 314 -3.38 4.68 -3.07
CA GLY A 314 -3.65 6.01 -2.51
C GLY A 314 -5.02 6.62 -2.80
N ARG A 315 -5.81 6.09 -3.75
CA ARG A 315 -7.17 6.60 -4.05
C ARG A 315 -8.25 5.99 -3.16
N ASP A 316 -8.25 4.67 -3.02
CA ASP A 316 -9.24 3.96 -2.20
C ASP A 316 -8.57 3.11 -1.12
N ARG A 317 -8.45 3.69 0.08
CA ARG A 317 -7.84 3.03 1.24
C ARG A 317 -8.72 1.94 1.83
N ALA A 318 -10.05 2.09 1.78
CA ALA A 318 -10.98 1.12 2.33
C ALA A 318 -10.96 -0.17 1.50
N MET A 319 -10.91 -0.03 0.18
CA MET A 319 -10.76 -1.13 -0.75
C MET A 319 -9.43 -1.87 -0.54
N LEU A 320 -8.32 -1.13 -0.41
CA LEU A 320 -7.00 -1.73 -0.17
C LEU A 320 -6.94 -2.47 1.17
N ARG A 321 -7.58 -1.98 2.24
CA ARG A 321 -7.68 -2.69 3.52
C ARG A 321 -8.45 -3.99 3.35
N LYS A 322 -9.69 -3.92 2.84
CA LYS A 322 -10.58 -5.09 2.71
C LYS A 322 -9.94 -6.19 1.86
N TRP A 323 -9.43 -5.82 0.69
CA TRP A 323 -8.86 -6.77 -0.25
C TRP A 323 -7.41 -7.14 0.05
N GLY A 324 -6.63 -6.25 0.69
CA GLY A 324 -5.29 -6.56 1.19
C GLY A 324 -5.33 -7.64 2.27
N VAL A 325 -6.21 -7.49 3.27
CA VAL A 325 -6.42 -8.51 4.31
C VAL A 325 -6.93 -9.81 3.69
N TRP A 326 -7.93 -9.76 2.79
CA TRP A 326 -8.40 -10.96 2.11
C TRP A 326 -7.30 -11.67 1.31
N LEU A 327 -6.44 -10.90 0.61
CA LEU A 327 -5.33 -11.46 -0.15
C LEU A 327 -4.31 -12.14 0.77
N THR A 328 -4.02 -11.59 1.96
CA THR A 328 -3.07 -12.22 2.90
C THR A 328 -3.47 -13.61 3.36
N VAL A 329 -4.78 -13.93 3.38
CA VAL A 329 -5.28 -15.27 3.78
C VAL A 329 -4.91 -16.33 2.74
N ARG A 330 -4.82 -15.95 1.47
CA ARG A 330 -4.54 -16.87 0.36
C ARG A 330 -3.07 -16.80 -0.06
N ASP A 331 -2.58 -15.58 -0.28
CA ASP A 331 -1.20 -15.27 -0.63
C ASP A 331 -0.63 -14.23 0.34
N SER A 332 0.10 -14.75 1.32
CA SER A 332 0.68 -13.92 2.37
C SER A 332 1.70 -12.91 1.84
N GLU A 333 2.41 -13.19 0.74
CA GLU A 333 3.47 -12.32 0.25
C GLU A 333 2.89 -11.14 -0.52
N ARG A 334 2.00 -11.41 -1.50
CA ARG A 334 1.35 -10.37 -2.30
C ARG A 334 0.47 -9.47 -1.44
N GLY A 335 -0.28 -10.04 -0.49
CA GLY A 335 -1.11 -9.29 0.44
C GLY A 335 -0.29 -8.35 1.33
N LEU A 336 0.83 -8.84 1.87
CA LEU A 336 1.72 -8.01 2.69
C LEU A 336 2.40 -6.92 1.87
N ILE A 337 2.87 -7.20 0.65
CA ILE A 337 3.49 -6.17 -0.22
C ILE A 337 2.53 -5.00 -0.45
N LEU A 338 1.25 -5.26 -0.70
CA LEU A 338 0.25 -4.18 -0.87
C LEU A 338 0.05 -3.36 0.41
N LEU A 339 -0.06 -4.03 1.56
CA LEU A 339 -0.25 -3.39 2.86
C LEU A 339 0.99 -2.55 3.26
N MET A 340 2.19 -3.06 2.99
CA MET A 340 3.48 -2.43 3.32
C MET A 340 3.90 -1.35 2.31
N SER A 341 3.53 -1.46 1.03
CA SER A 341 3.91 -0.50 -0.02
C SER A 341 3.12 0.82 0.07
N THR A 342 1.96 0.81 0.76
CA THR A 342 1.09 2.00 0.85
C THR A 342 1.86 3.19 1.40
N LYS A 343 1.92 4.31 0.68
CA LYS A 343 2.44 5.61 1.18
C LYS A 343 1.53 6.18 2.28
N ARG A 344 1.44 5.51 3.43
CA ARG A 344 0.74 5.97 4.64
C ARG A 344 1.54 7.11 5.27
N SER A 345 0.88 8.18 5.69
CA SER A 345 1.50 9.31 6.37
C SER A 345 1.66 8.97 7.87
N ALA A 346 2.44 9.76 8.60
CA ALA A 346 2.55 9.63 10.06
C ALA A 346 1.29 10.14 10.81
N LYS A 347 0.23 10.54 10.08
CA LYS A 347 -1.02 11.06 10.63
C LYS A 347 -1.70 10.03 11.54
N GLU A 348 -2.41 10.53 12.54
CA GLU A 348 -3.09 9.73 13.57
C GLU A 348 -4.16 8.79 13.00
N LYS A 349 -4.91 9.25 11.98
CA LYS A 349 -5.84 8.39 11.23
C LYS A 349 -5.17 7.15 10.62
N ASP A 350 -3.94 7.30 10.14
CA ASP A 350 -3.21 6.18 9.54
C ASP A 350 -2.71 5.20 10.63
N ARG A 351 -2.55 5.65 11.89
CA ARG A 351 -2.22 4.78 13.04
C ARG A 351 -3.41 3.90 13.44
N GLU A 352 -4.60 4.48 13.47
CA GLU A 352 -5.83 3.73 13.74
C GLU A 352 -6.12 2.71 12.63
N GLU A 353 -5.89 3.08 11.37
CA GLU A 353 -5.99 2.15 10.24
C GLU A 353 -4.94 1.01 10.33
N ASP A 354 -3.69 1.32 10.69
CA ASP A 354 -2.62 0.32 10.88
C ASP A 354 -2.95 -0.67 12.02
N SER A 355 -3.40 -0.18 13.17
CA SER A 355 -3.79 -1.02 14.31
C SER A 355 -5.03 -1.87 14.03
N ALA A 356 -6.01 -1.34 13.30
CA ALA A 356 -7.18 -2.11 12.89
C ALA A 356 -6.81 -3.24 11.91
N VAL A 357 -5.94 -2.97 10.92
CA VAL A 357 -5.39 -4.00 10.03
C VAL A 357 -4.63 -5.06 10.82
N LEU A 358 -3.86 -4.65 11.82
CA LEU A 358 -3.09 -5.55 12.68
C LEU A 358 -3.99 -6.51 13.47
N SER A 359 -5.07 -5.99 14.07
CA SER A 359 -6.06 -6.81 14.78
C SER A 359 -6.76 -7.81 13.86
N GLU A 360 -7.14 -7.39 12.64
CA GLU A 360 -7.74 -8.28 11.63
C GLU A 360 -6.74 -9.37 11.19
N LEU A 361 -5.48 -9.00 10.95
CA LEU A 361 -4.44 -9.96 10.58
C LEU A 361 -4.12 -10.93 11.71
N GLN A 362 -4.13 -10.51 12.97
CA GLN A 362 -3.93 -11.40 14.13
C GLN A 362 -5.01 -12.49 14.20
N GLN A 363 -6.27 -12.14 13.89
CA GLN A 363 -7.39 -13.08 13.92
C GLN A 363 -7.35 -14.06 12.73
N LEU A 364 -6.95 -13.59 11.55
CA LEU A 364 -6.99 -14.40 10.32
C LEU A 364 -5.70 -15.17 10.08
N HIS A 365 -4.53 -14.53 10.20
CA HIS A 365 -3.22 -15.09 9.89
C HIS A 365 -2.11 -14.54 10.82
N PRO A 366 -1.80 -15.22 11.94
CA PRO A 366 -0.83 -14.73 12.92
C PRO A 366 0.58 -14.57 12.33
N GLY A 367 1.00 -15.41 11.38
CA GLY A 367 2.30 -15.29 10.72
C GLY A 367 2.43 -14.05 9.83
N ALA A 368 1.34 -13.64 9.16
CA ALA A 368 1.33 -12.40 8.38
C ALA A 368 1.30 -11.17 9.30
N ALA A 369 0.56 -11.26 10.42
CA ALA A 369 0.55 -10.22 11.46
C ALA A 369 1.95 -9.97 12.03
N ARG A 370 2.76 -11.02 12.29
CA ARG A 370 4.15 -10.88 12.74
C ARG A 370 5.02 -10.10 11.74
N LYS A 371 4.93 -10.43 10.44
CA LYS A 371 5.68 -9.72 9.38
C LYS A 371 5.21 -8.27 9.22
N PHE A 372 3.91 -8.01 9.36
CA PHE A 372 3.37 -6.65 9.32
C PHE A 372 3.81 -5.82 10.54
N LEU A 373 3.82 -6.41 11.74
CA LEU A 373 4.39 -5.83 12.96
C LEU A 373 5.87 -5.49 12.78
N GLU A 374 6.65 -6.42 12.22
CA GLU A 374 8.07 -6.21 11.91
C GLU A 374 8.28 -4.99 11.00
N TRP A 375 7.47 -4.88 9.94
CA TRP A 375 7.52 -3.73 9.04
C TRP A 375 7.13 -2.41 9.72
N LEU A 376 6.09 -2.41 10.57
CA LEU A 376 5.66 -1.22 11.32
C LEU A 376 6.73 -0.71 12.29
N VAL A 377 7.41 -1.61 13.00
CA VAL A 377 8.43 -1.22 13.98
C VAL A 377 9.75 -0.83 13.30
N ILE A 378 10.22 -1.63 12.33
CA ILE A 378 11.57 -1.47 11.77
C ILE A 378 11.60 -0.44 10.63
N VAL A 379 10.74 -0.62 9.64
CA VAL A 379 10.77 0.20 8.42
C VAL A 379 10.08 1.54 8.67
N ARG A 380 8.95 1.53 9.40
CA ARG A 380 8.18 2.74 9.69
C ARG A 380 8.61 3.48 10.96
N ARG A 381 9.35 2.83 11.87
CA ARG A 381 9.82 3.43 13.13
C ARG A 381 8.68 4.05 13.95
N ARG A 382 7.61 3.28 14.15
CA ARG A 382 6.50 3.70 15.03
C ARG A 382 6.96 3.57 16.48
N ASP A 383 7.05 4.70 17.20
CA ASP A 383 7.47 4.74 18.61
C ASP A 383 6.30 4.50 19.59
N ASP A 384 5.48 3.49 19.35
CA ASP A 384 4.35 3.14 20.23
C ASP A 384 4.76 2.00 21.19
N ALA A 385 4.70 2.25 22.49
CA ALA A 385 5.13 1.29 23.52
C ALA A 385 4.35 -0.05 23.45
N GLU A 386 3.05 0.01 23.14
CA GLU A 386 2.21 -1.18 22.97
C GLU A 386 2.64 -2.03 21.77
N LEU A 387 2.99 -1.40 20.64
CA LEU A 387 3.49 -2.11 19.46
C LEU A 387 4.87 -2.71 19.72
N HIS A 388 5.75 -1.99 20.43
CA HIS A 388 7.03 -2.54 20.86
C HIS A 388 6.86 -3.75 21.77
N ALA A 389 5.96 -3.69 22.75
CA ALA A 389 5.67 -4.81 23.65
C ALA A 389 5.10 -6.01 22.87
N GLN A 390 4.13 -5.81 21.98
CA GLN A 390 3.55 -6.87 21.15
C GLN A 390 4.60 -7.51 20.23
N PHE A 391 5.48 -6.70 19.63
CA PHE A 391 6.54 -7.20 18.75
C PHE A 391 7.61 -7.98 19.51
N VAL A 392 8.05 -7.48 20.68
CA VAL A 392 9.00 -8.21 21.54
C VAL A 392 8.40 -9.54 21.97
N GLN A 393 7.12 -9.56 22.39
CA GLN A 393 6.44 -10.79 22.75
C GLN A 393 6.39 -11.78 21.58
N ALA A 394 6.00 -11.33 20.38
CA ALA A 394 5.95 -12.18 19.19
C ALA A 394 7.32 -12.75 18.81
N CYS A 395 8.38 -11.95 18.93
CA CYS A 395 9.77 -12.38 18.75
C CYS A 395 10.17 -13.46 19.78
N VAL A 396 9.88 -13.24 21.06
CA VAL A 396 10.19 -14.19 22.14
C VAL A 396 9.42 -15.50 21.97
N ASP A 397 8.15 -15.43 21.61
CA ASP A 397 7.33 -16.62 21.35
C ASP A 397 7.88 -17.42 20.16
N GLU A 398 8.26 -16.76 19.06
CA GLU A 398 8.91 -17.43 17.90
C GLU A 398 10.26 -18.07 18.29
N LEU A 399 11.05 -17.41 19.15
CA LEU A 399 12.30 -17.97 19.67
C LEU A 399 12.07 -19.21 20.52
N LEU A 400 11.07 -19.17 21.40
CA LEU A 400 10.72 -20.28 22.27
C LEU A 400 10.13 -21.45 21.46
N GLU A 401 9.27 -21.19 20.47
CA GLU A 401 8.81 -22.18 19.49
C GLU A 401 10.00 -22.85 18.77
N CYS A 402 10.99 -22.07 18.32
CA CYS A 402 12.20 -22.59 17.68
C CYS A 402 13.07 -23.43 18.64
N LEU A 403 13.07 -23.12 19.94
CA LEU A 403 13.86 -23.79 20.98
C LEU A 403 13.19 -25.05 21.53
N GLN A 404 11.88 -25.23 21.33
CA GLN A 404 11.20 -26.49 21.62
C GLN A 404 11.71 -27.64 20.75
N ASP A 405 12.27 -27.35 19.57
CA ASP A 405 13.00 -28.35 18.79
C ASP A 405 14.29 -28.76 19.53
N GLU A 406 14.38 -30.05 19.89
CA GLU A 406 15.52 -30.58 20.63
C GLU A 406 16.83 -30.48 19.81
N SER A 407 16.74 -30.45 18.48
CA SER A 407 17.91 -30.33 17.60
C SER A 407 18.57 -28.96 17.71
N THR A 408 17.77 -27.89 17.73
CA THR A 408 18.23 -26.50 17.82
C THR A 408 18.77 -26.21 19.22
N SER A 409 18.07 -26.67 20.26
CA SER A 409 18.47 -26.46 21.65
C SER A 409 19.79 -27.16 21.98
N LYS A 410 20.01 -28.39 21.50
CA LYS A 410 21.30 -29.10 21.62
C LYS A 410 22.41 -28.38 20.86
N LEU A 411 22.15 -27.93 19.63
CA LEU A 411 23.14 -27.20 18.84
C LEU A 411 23.57 -25.91 19.54
N TRP A 412 22.64 -25.13 20.07
CA TRP A 412 22.95 -23.87 20.73
C TRP A 412 23.66 -24.08 22.07
N ARG A 413 23.27 -25.08 22.86
CA ARG A 413 24.01 -25.52 24.06
C ARG A 413 25.45 -25.92 23.72
N ALA A 414 25.64 -26.70 22.64
CA ALA A 414 26.97 -27.13 22.22
C ALA A 414 27.83 -25.95 21.75
N LYS A 415 27.25 -24.98 21.03
CA LYS A 415 27.96 -23.74 20.61
C LYS A 415 28.35 -22.88 21.79
N PHE A 416 27.45 -22.74 22.76
CA PHE A 416 27.73 -22.05 24.01
C PHE A 416 28.90 -22.71 24.76
N ALA A 417 28.82 -24.02 25.02
CA ALA A 417 29.90 -24.77 25.69
C ALA A 417 31.23 -24.72 24.92
N SER A 418 31.18 -24.77 23.58
CA SER A 418 32.37 -24.66 22.72
C SER A 418 33.03 -23.29 22.84
N TYR A 419 32.25 -22.21 22.89
CA TYR A 419 32.77 -20.86 23.06
C TYR A 419 33.43 -20.67 24.44
N THR A 420 32.75 -21.07 25.51
CA THR A 420 33.29 -21.02 26.89
C THR A 420 34.58 -21.85 27.02
N SER A 421 34.64 -23.02 26.37
CA SER A 421 35.82 -23.89 26.39
C SER A 421 36.98 -23.31 25.57
N GLN A 422 36.70 -22.71 24.41
CA GLN A 422 37.71 -22.08 23.56
C GLN A 422 38.30 -20.82 24.20
N SER A 423 37.48 -20.08 24.96
CA SER A 423 37.94 -18.98 25.80
C SER A 423 38.94 -19.49 26.86
N SER A 424 38.66 -20.64 27.47
CA SER A 424 39.48 -21.22 28.54
C SER A 424 40.79 -21.88 28.06
N GLN A 425 40.79 -22.58 26.93
CA GLN A 425 41.97 -23.33 26.42
C GLN A 425 43.12 -22.44 25.93
N LYS A 426 42.85 -21.21 25.46
CA LYS A 426 43.91 -20.30 24.99
C LYS A 426 44.72 -19.66 26.12
N HIS A 427 44.26 -19.77 27.37
CA HIS A 427 44.95 -19.21 28.53
C HIS A 427 45.87 -20.23 29.25
N ALA A 428 45.73 -21.52 28.96
CA ALA A 428 46.62 -22.56 29.46
C ALA A 428 47.65 -22.97 28.38
N LEU A 429 48.89 -22.48 28.52
CA LEU A 429 50.14 -22.90 27.85
C LEU A 429 50.49 -22.24 26.51
N SER A 430 51.29 -21.14 26.56
CA SER A 430 52.57 -21.02 25.82
C SER A 430 53.24 -19.66 26.09
N PRO A 431 54.49 -19.61 26.61
CA PRO A 431 55.22 -18.36 26.85
C PRO A 431 56.07 -17.90 25.65
N SER A 432 55.93 -18.50 24.47
CA SER A 432 56.82 -18.22 23.33
C SER A 432 56.06 -18.12 22.01
N SER A 433 55.35 -17.00 21.79
CA SER A 433 55.10 -16.50 20.44
C SER A 433 54.65 -15.05 20.47
N THR A 434 55.52 -14.16 20.02
CA THR A 434 55.28 -12.75 19.66
C THR A 434 54.44 -12.60 18.37
N GLN A 435 53.55 -13.55 18.08
CA GLN A 435 52.60 -13.43 16.97
C GLN A 435 51.27 -12.90 17.49
N LEU A 436 50.80 -11.82 16.86
CA LEU A 436 49.58 -11.07 17.18
C LEU A 436 48.46 -11.97 17.74
N GLN A 437 48.12 -11.75 19.01
CA GLN A 437 46.92 -12.27 19.63
C GLN A 437 45.71 -11.91 18.76
N ARG A 438 45.09 -12.92 18.14
CA ARG A 438 43.86 -12.74 17.37
C ARG A 438 42.81 -12.11 18.30
N PRO A 439 42.12 -11.01 17.91
CA PRO A 439 41.13 -10.40 18.78
C PRO A 439 40.07 -11.44 19.17
N GLN A 440 39.79 -11.54 20.46
CA GLN A 440 38.62 -12.28 20.95
C GLN A 440 37.40 -11.76 20.16
N SER A 441 36.68 -12.63 19.46
CA SER A 441 35.42 -12.25 18.82
C SER A 441 34.32 -12.38 19.87
N SER A 442 33.37 -11.43 19.91
CA SER A 442 32.21 -11.55 20.80
C SER A 442 31.44 -12.84 20.52
N PHE A 443 30.74 -13.34 21.53
CA PHE A 443 29.92 -14.55 21.43
C PHE A 443 28.92 -14.44 20.28
N LEU A 444 28.33 -13.26 20.08
CA LEU A 444 27.40 -12.99 18.98
C LEU A 444 28.06 -13.17 17.61
N THR A 445 29.25 -12.59 17.38
CA THR A 445 29.97 -12.76 16.10
C THR A 445 30.42 -14.22 15.89
N TYR A 446 30.83 -14.91 16.95
CA TYR A 446 31.13 -16.33 16.91
C TYR A 446 29.88 -17.17 16.55
N PHE A 447 28.75 -16.89 17.21
CA PHE A 447 27.50 -17.58 16.96
C PHE A 447 27.07 -17.41 15.50
N VAL A 448 27.12 -16.19 14.97
CA VAL A 448 26.72 -15.91 13.59
C VAL A 448 27.64 -16.55 12.55
N SER A 449 28.95 -16.58 12.79
CA SER A 449 29.91 -17.19 11.85
C SER A 449 29.91 -18.72 11.88
N THR A 450 29.50 -19.33 12.99
CA THR A 450 29.59 -20.79 13.19
C THR A 450 28.26 -21.52 13.10
N THR A 451 27.14 -20.80 12.98
CA THR A 451 25.80 -21.39 12.79
C THR A 451 25.33 -21.18 11.35
N PRO A 452 24.81 -22.23 10.69
CA PRO A 452 24.25 -22.10 9.34
C PRO A 452 23.05 -21.14 9.36
N ASP A 453 22.78 -20.48 8.23
CA ASP A 453 21.60 -19.61 8.14
C ASP A 453 20.33 -20.46 8.21
N SER A 454 19.57 -20.27 9.28
CA SER A 454 18.35 -21.03 9.59
C SER A 454 17.28 -20.05 10.11
N PRO A 455 15.98 -20.39 9.99
CA PRO A 455 14.93 -19.55 10.57
C PRO A 455 15.13 -19.34 12.07
N SER A 456 15.58 -20.38 12.79
CA SER A 456 15.90 -20.31 14.23
C SER A 456 17.05 -19.35 14.57
N LYS A 457 18.10 -19.29 13.74
CA LYS A 457 19.19 -18.31 13.90
C LYS A 457 18.67 -16.89 13.70
N ARG A 458 17.86 -16.66 12.66
CA ARG A 458 17.27 -15.35 12.38
C ARG A 458 16.32 -14.92 13.50
N ALA A 459 15.49 -15.82 14.01
CA ALA A 459 14.62 -15.55 15.17
C ALA A 459 15.44 -15.06 16.37
N ARG A 460 16.51 -15.76 16.75
CA ARG A 460 17.39 -15.36 17.86
C ARG A 460 18.06 -13.99 17.66
N LEU A 461 18.49 -13.69 16.44
CA LEU A 461 19.09 -12.38 16.15
C LEU A 461 18.03 -11.27 16.21
N LYS A 462 16.84 -11.49 15.64
CA LYS A 462 15.72 -10.54 15.71
C LYS A 462 15.31 -10.27 17.16
N THR A 463 15.17 -11.32 17.98
CA THR A 463 14.81 -11.16 19.40
C THR A 463 15.86 -10.35 20.13
N LEU A 464 17.14 -10.66 19.91
CA LEU A 464 18.23 -9.99 20.59
C LEU A 464 18.29 -8.50 20.20
N PHE A 465 18.12 -8.19 18.92
CA PHE A 465 18.10 -6.81 18.44
C PHE A 465 16.87 -6.05 18.93
N ALA A 466 15.69 -6.68 18.94
CA ALA A 466 14.46 -6.10 19.47
C ALA A 466 14.58 -5.78 20.96
N LEU A 467 15.09 -6.71 21.77
CA LEU A 467 15.30 -6.51 23.21
C LEU A 467 16.26 -5.35 23.50
N GLN A 468 17.32 -5.19 22.70
CA GLN A 468 18.29 -4.11 22.89
C GLN A 468 17.77 -2.75 22.41
N ALA A 469 17.20 -2.70 21.20
CA ALA A 469 16.81 -1.46 20.53
C ALA A 469 15.52 -0.85 21.10
N LEU A 470 14.53 -1.67 21.40
CA LEU A 470 13.21 -1.20 21.82
C LEU A 470 13.19 -0.86 23.32
N SER A 471 12.32 0.09 23.68
CA SER A 471 11.97 0.46 25.06
C SER A 471 10.44 0.48 25.22
N GLY A 472 9.96 0.40 26.46
CA GLY A 472 8.53 0.38 26.77
C GLY A 472 7.88 -1.01 26.91
N TYR A 473 8.68 -2.09 26.93
CA TYR A 473 8.21 -3.45 27.24
C TYR A 473 8.59 -3.86 28.65
N ASP A 474 7.83 -4.80 29.24
CA ASP A 474 8.12 -5.34 30.57
C ASP A 474 9.25 -6.38 30.50
N ALA A 475 10.46 -5.95 30.88
CA ALA A 475 11.65 -6.79 30.88
C ALA A 475 11.60 -7.91 31.94
N GLU A 476 10.89 -7.70 33.06
CA GLU A 476 10.74 -8.69 34.12
C GLU A 476 9.87 -9.85 33.64
N MET A 477 8.74 -9.53 32.99
CA MET A 477 7.85 -10.53 32.41
C MET A 477 8.58 -11.39 31.37
N VAL A 478 9.30 -10.77 30.43
CA VAL A 478 10.04 -11.50 29.39
C VAL A 478 11.12 -12.41 30.00
N LYS A 479 11.86 -11.93 31.00
CA LYS A 479 12.85 -12.77 31.71
C LYS A 479 12.17 -13.94 32.40
N SER A 480 11.05 -13.70 33.09
CA SER A 480 10.31 -14.77 33.78
C SER A 480 9.83 -15.86 32.82
N GLN A 481 9.41 -15.49 31.60
CA GLN A 481 9.01 -16.42 30.55
C GLN A 481 10.19 -17.28 30.07
N ILE A 482 11.36 -16.67 29.84
CA ILE A 482 12.58 -17.40 29.44
C ILE A 482 13.04 -18.36 30.55
N VAL A 483 12.99 -17.92 31.81
CA VAL A 483 13.36 -18.77 32.96
C VAL A 483 12.36 -19.92 33.15
N ALA A 484 11.05 -19.66 33.06
CA ALA A 484 10.00 -20.67 33.17
C ALA A 484 10.10 -21.75 32.08
N SER A 485 10.51 -21.37 30.88
CA SER A 485 10.76 -22.31 29.77
C SER A 485 12.05 -23.14 29.93
N GLY A 486 12.90 -22.82 30.91
CA GLY A 486 14.13 -23.57 31.21
C GLY A 486 15.31 -23.30 30.27
N PHE A 487 15.21 -22.29 29.39
CA PHE A 487 16.24 -21.97 28.40
C PHE A 487 17.26 -20.90 28.85
N ASP A 488 17.22 -20.48 30.12
CA ASP A 488 18.11 -19.47 30.72
C ASP A 488 19.60 -19.67 30.34
N LYS A 489 20.12 -20.89 30.52
CA LYS A 489 21.52 -21.22 30.21
C LYS A 489 21.88 -21.15 28.72
N VAL A 490 20.89 -21.31 27.82
CA VAL A 490 21.10 -21.26 26.36
C VAL A 490 21.03 -19.82 25.86
N LEU A 491 20.18 -19.02 26.50
CA LEU A 491 19.90 -17.62 26.20
C LEU A 491 20.61 -16.66 27.17
N GLY A 492 21.81 -17.02 27.63
CA GLY A 492 22.53 -16.24 28.64
C GLY A 492 22.83 -14.80 28.19
N LEU A 493 22.99 -14.56 26.88
CA LEU A 493 23.23 -13.21 26.34
C LEU A 493 21.96 -12.36 26.42
N GLU A 494 20.81 -12.95 26.07
CA GLU A 494 19.50 -12.33 26.13
C GLU A 494 19.08 -12.02 27.58
N VAL A 495 19.33 -12.95 28.51
CA VAL A 495 19.07 -12.75 29.95
C VAL A 495 19.94 -11.63 30.52
N ALA A 496 21.23 -11.59 30.17
CA ALA A 496 22.12 -10.49 30.60
C ALA A 496 21.64 -9.12 30.06
N LEU A 497 21.05 -9.11 28.87
CA LEU A 497 20.52 -7.90 28.24
C LEU A 497 19.27 -7.39 28.96
N LEU A 498 18.37 -8.30 29.36
CA LEU A 498 17.20 -8.00 30.19
C LEU A 498 17.62 -7.51 31.58
N ASP A 499 18.61 -8.15 32.22
CA ASP A 499 19.17 -7.70 33.49
C ASP A 499 19.73 -6.28 33.41
N GLY A 500 20.35 -5.96 32.28
CA GLY A 500 20.83 -4.61 32.01
C GLY A 500 19.72 -3.58 31.79
N LYS A 501 18.55 -3.99 31.27
CA LYS A 501 17.37 -3.11 31.09
C LYS A 501 16.66 -2.83 32.41
N MET A 502 16.70 -3.78 33.35
CA MET A 502 16.15 -3.62 34.70
C MET A 502 17.06 -2.82 35.66
N GLY A 503 18.20 -2.31 35.19
CA GLY A 503 19.19 -1.62 36.03
C GLY A 503 20.03 -2.56 36.90
N MET A 504 19.90 -3.89 36.76
CA MET A 504 20.69 -4.88 37.48
C MET A 504 22.06 -5.08 36.81
N HIS A 505 22.82 -4.00 36.67
CA HIS A 505 24.07 -3.94 35.92
C HIS A 505 25.13 -4.93 36.43
N ARG A 506 25.25 -5.12 37.75
CA ARG A 506 26.20 -6.09 38.34
C ARG A 506 25.89 -7.53 37.94
N ILE A 507 24.61 -7.91 37.90
CA ILE A 507 24.18 -9.27 37.52
C ILE A 507 24.40 -9.48 36.02
N ALA A 508 24.05 -8.48 35.20
CA ALA A 508 24.32 -8.50 33.76
C ALA A 508 25.83 -8.67 33.46
N LEU A 509 26.68 -7.88 34.11
CA LEU A 509 28.13 -7.97 33.96
C LEU A 509 28.68 -9.31 34.44
N ARG A 510 28.18 -9.84 35.56
CA ARG A 510 28.54 -11.19 36.04
C ARG A 510 28.17 -12.28 35.03
N SER A 511 26.99 -12.19 34.42
CA SER A 511 26.55 -13.13 33.39
C SER A 511 27.42 -13.04 32.13
N LEU A 512 27.73 -11.84 31.64
CA LEU A 512 28.61 -11.63 30.47
C LEU A 512 30.06 -12.09 30.72
N ALA A 513 30.63 -11.66 31.85
CA ALA A 513 32.03 -11.89 32.18
C ALA A 513 32.29 -13.33 32.67
N LEU A 514 31.47 -13.85 33.58
CA LEU A 514 31.75 -15.13 34.25
C LEU A 514 31.01 -16.30 33.61
N THR A 515 29.73 -16.13 33.28
CA THR A 515 28.90 -17.20 32.71
C THR A 515 29.17 -17.41 31.22
N LEU A 516 29.11 -16.33 30.42
CA LEU A 516 29.38 -16.37 28.98
C LEU A 516 30.87 -16.35 28.65
N ARG A 517 31.72 -15.87 29.58
CA ARG A 517 33.17 -15.63 29.36
C ARG A 517 33.46 -14.77 28.14
N ASP A 518 32.57 -13.82 27.84
CA ASP A 518 32.68 -12.88 26.73
C ASP A 518 33.19 -11.53 27.22
N SER A 519 34.52 -11.42 27.29
CA SER A 519 35.19 -10.19 27.72
C SER A 519 34.90 -9.01 26.80
N VAL A 520 34.69 -9.25 25.50
CA VAL A 520 34.43 -8.19 24.53
C VAL A 520 33.04 -7.61 24.75
N SER A 521 32.02 -8.45 24.90
CA SER A 521 30.65 -7.99 25.17
C SER A 521 30.51 -7.30 26.53
N ALA A 522 31.22 -7.78 27.55
CA ALA A 522 31.25 -7.14 28.87
C ALA A 522 31.94 -5.77 28.82
N GLU A 523 33.09 -5.66 28.15
CA GLU A 523 33.79 -4.38 27.96
C GLU A 523 32.98 -3.40 27.11
N THR A 524 32.30 -3.86 26.06
CA THR A 524 31.43 -3.00 25.25
C THR A 524 30.24 -2.52 26.06
N TYR A 525 29.63 -3.38 26.87
CA TYR A 525 28.52 -3.02 27.76
C TYR A 525 28.93 -1.91 28.74
N ALA A 526 30.08 -2.07 29.41
CA ALA A 526 30.58 -1.07 30.35
C ALA A 526 30.95 0.25 29.65
N ARG A 527 31.58 0.20 28.47
CA ARG A 527 31.99 1.39 27.71
C ARG A 527 30.80 2.20 27.18
N THR A 528 29.76 1.52 26.73
CA THR A 528 28.64 2.12 26.01
C THR A 528 27.47 2.50 26.92
N GLY A 529 27.56 2.26 28.23
CA GLY A 529 26.46 2.57 29.16
C GLY A 529 25.30 1.57 29.08
N GLY A 530 25.62 0.29 28.95
CA GLY A 530 24.61 -0.79 28.95
C GLY A 530 24.16 -1.28 27.57
N ILE A 531 24.97 -1.09 26.52
CA ILE A 531 24.73 -1.66 25.18
C ILE A 531 25.62 -2.88 24.98
N VAL A 532 25.01 -4.06 24.96
CA VAL A 532 25.73 -5.32 24.69
C VAL A 532 26.07 -5.44 23.21
N VAL A 533 25.16 -5.00 22.33
CA VAL A 533 25.29 -5.15 20.88
C VAL A 533 25.42 -3.79 20.19
N PRO A 534 26.63 -3.40 19.76
CA PRO A 534 26.85 -2.15 19.04
C PRO A 534 26.35 -2.24 17.58
N SER A 535 26.03 -1.09 16.97
CA SER A 535 25.55 -1.02 15.56
C SER A 535 26.44 -1.77 14.56
N LYS A 536 27.77 -1.70 14.73
CA LYS A 536 28.73 -2.43 13.87
C LYS A 536 28.59 -3.95 13.96
N ALA A 537 28.17 -4.48 15.11
CA ALA A 537 27.92 -5.90 15.27
C ALA A 537 26.63 -6.32 14.55
N VAL A 538 25.62 -5.46 14.48
CA VAL A 538 24.36 -5.71 13.74
C VAL A 538 24.61 -5.80 12.24
N GLU A 539 25.41 -4.88 11.69
CA GLU A 539 25.82 -4.89 10.28
C GLU A 539 26.61 -6.16 9.91
N ALA A 540 27.52 -6.58 10.78
CA ALA A 540 28.30 -7.81 10.60
C ALA A 540 27.44 -9.09 10.59
N CYS A 541 26.18 -9.02 11.05
CA CYS A 541 25.24 -10.14 11.05
C CYS A 541 24.36 -10.24 9.80
N GLY A 542 24.53 -9.32 8.83
CA GLY A 542 23.72 -9.30 7.61
C GLY A 542 22.29 -8.78 7.80
N MET A 543 21.99 -8.12 8.92
CA MET A 543 20.69 -7.51 9.22
C MET A 543 20.74 -5.98 9.08
N GLY A 544 21.04 -5.49 7.87
CA GLY A 544 21.22 -4.06 7.60
C GLY A 544 19.99 -3.19 7.91
N GLU A 545 18.78 -3.73 7.72
CA GLU A 545 17.51 -3.04 8.02
C GLU A 545 17.36 -2.71 9.50
N TRP A 546 17.94 -3.53 10.37
CA TRP A 546 17.92 -3.34 11.82
C TRP A 546 18.94 -2.32 12.30
N GLY A 547 20.05 -2.12 11.57
CA GLY A 547 21.10 -1.15 11.93
C GLY A 547 20.56 0.29 12.05
N ALA A 548 19.53 0.61 11.28
CA ALA A 548 18.78 1.86 11.34
C ALA A 548 18.21 2.19 12.74
N LEU A 549 17.78 1.17 13.50
CA LEU A 549 17.27 1.35 14.87
C LEU A 549 18.36 1.70 15.88
N PHE A 550 19.61 1.30 15.59
CA PHE A 550 20.78 1.53 16.45
C PHE A 550 21.57 2.81 16.10
N ALA A 551 21.41 3.34 14.88
CA ALA A 551 22.15 4.49 14.38
C ALA A 551 21.56 5.86 14.79
N ALA A 552 20.30 5.91 15.21
CA ALA A 552 19.67 7.17 15.59
C ALA A 552 20.25 7.71 16.90
N LYS A 553 20.98 8.84 16.83
CA LYS A 553 21.18 9.72 17.99
C LYS A 553 19.79 10.17 18.46
N GLY A 554 19.23 9.49 19.45
CA GLY A 554 17.86 9.70 19.93
C GLY A 554 16.87 8.55 19.68
N GLY A 555 17.33 7.31 19.47
CA GLY A 555 16.42 6.15 19.54
C GLY A 555 15.72 6.05 20.92
N PRO A 556 14.56 5.38 21.03
CA PRO A 556 13.74 5.33 22.25
C PRO A 556 14.53 4.87 23.50
N GLY A 557 15.51 3.98 23.31
CA GLY A 557 16.40 3.50 24.37
C GLY A 557 17.65 4.36 24.66
N VAL A 558 17.85 5.49 23.97
CA VAL A 558 18.96 6.45 24.21
C VAL A 558 18.49 7.61 25.09
N LEU A 559 17.25 8.09 24.89
CA LEU A 559 16.68 9.20 25.67
C LEU A 559 16.33 8.83 27.12
N GLU A 560 15.88 7.61 27.39
CA GLU A 560 15.73 7.12 28.77
C GLU A 560 17.08 6.83 29.44
N ARG A 561 18.11 6.49 28.66
CA ARG A 561 19.46 6.15 29.18
C ARG A 561 20.31 7.36 29.52
N GLU A 562 20.04 8.54 28.96
CA GLU A 562 20.65 9.79 29.41
C GLU A 562 20.18 10.19 30.83
N LYS A 563 19.05 9.65 31.31
CA LYS A 563 18.57 9.86 32.69
C LYS A 563 19.16 8.86 33.71
N SER A 564 19.63 7.69 33.28
CA SER A 564 20.37 6.78 34.17
C SER A 564 21.80 7.31 34.30
N LEU A 565 21.96 8.26 35.21
CA LEU A 565 23.21 8.92 35.61
C LEU A 565 24.19 7.98 36.32
N GLU A 566 24.12 6.66 36.11
CA GLU A 566 25.25 5.79 36.46
C GLU A 566 26.37 6.07 35.47
N GLY A 567 27.39 6.79 35.95
CA GLY A 567 28.50 7.23 35.12
C GLY A 567 29.15 6.03 34.45
N LYS A 568 29.55 6.17 33.17
CA LYS A 568 30.30 5.11 32.45
C LYS A 568 31.48 4.56 33.27
N GLY A 569 32.08 5.38 34.14
CA GLY A 569 33.11 4.96 35.09
C GLY A 569 32.63 3.97 36.15
N GLU A 570 31.39 4.07 36.63
CA GLU A 570 30.80 3.15 37.62
C GLU A 570 30.55 1.77 37.03
N LEU A 571 30.08 1.67 35.78
CA LEU A 571 29.94 0.40 35.07
C LEU A 571 31.30 -0.26 34.80
N VAL A 572 32.32 0.52 34.43
CA VAL A 572 33.68 0.01 34.26
C VAL A 572 34.26 -0.46 35.60
N ARG A 573 33.96 0.26 36.69
CA ARG A 573 34.33 -0.15 38.06
C ARG A 573 33.63 -1.46 38.46
N MET A 574 32.32 -1.59 38.26
CA MET A 574 31.59 -2.82 38.53
C MET A 574 32.15 -4.00 37.73
N LEU A 575 32.52 -3.79 36.47
CA LEU A 575 33.16 -4.82 35.65
C LEU A 575 34.54 -5.21 36.20
N LEU A 576 35.31 -4.23 36.67
CA LEU A 576 36.59 -4.50 37.33
C LEU A 576 36.39 -5.34 38.60
N GLU A 577 35.44 -4.99 39.46
CA GLU A 577 35.10 -5.75 40.67
C GLU A 577 34.70 -7.20 40.33
N VAL A 578 33.85 -7.40 39.31
CA VAL A 578 33.43 -8.73 38.85
C VAL A 578 34.60 -9.56 38.32
N TYR A 579 35.54 -8.97 37.57
CA TYR A 579 36.72 -9.72 37.12
C TYR A 579 37.70 -10.02 38.26
N MET A 580 37.75 -9.18 39.31
CA MET A 580 38.58 -9.43 40.49
C MET A 580 38.00 -10.58 41.36
N GLU A 581 36.68 -10.83 41.32
CA GLU A 581 36.05 -12.00 41.96
C GLU A 581 36.49 -13.34 41.33
N ASP A 582 36.75 -13.38 40.01
CA ASP A 582 37.10 -14.62 39.26
C ASP A 582 38.61 -14.92 39.27
N GLY A 583 39.43 -13.93 39.66
CA GLY A 583 40.87 -14.11 39.84
C GLY A 583 41.70 -14.20 38.55
N GLU A 584 41.19 -13.79 37.40
CA GLU A 584 41.88 -13.81 36.09
C GLU A 584 42.71 -12.51 35.84
N PRO A 585 44.05 -12.54 35.96
CA PRO A 585 44.88 -11.34 35.91
C PRO A 585 45.10 -10.81 34.48
N GLN A 586 44.97 -11.63 33.44
CA GLN A 586 45.25 -11.20 32.06
C GLN A 586 44.09 -10.38 31.46
N GLN A 587 42.84 -10.69 31.84
CA GLN A 587 41.67 -9.98 31.32
C GLN A 587 41.48 -8.63 32.01
N THR A 588 41.66 -8.59 33.33
CA THR A 588 41.68 -7.36 34.12
C THR A 588 42.78 -6.40 33.68
N THR A 589 43.99 -6.88 33.43
CA THR A 589 45.10 -6.02 32.96
C THR A 589 44.86 -5.49 31.56
N ARG A 590 44.25 -6.27 30.67
CA ARG A 590 43.80 -5.81 29.36
C ARG A 590 42.72 -4.73 29.48
N LEU A 591 41.71 -4.93 30.34
CA LEU A 591 40.68 -3.93 30.59
C LEU A 591 41.29 -2.64 31.16
N LEU A 592 42.14 -2.76 32.18
CA LEU A 592 42.82 -1.63 32.80
C LEU A 592 43.69 -0.85 31.80
N SER A 593 44.39 -1.55 30.90
CA SER A 593 45.18 -0.90 29.85
C SER A 593 44.34 -0.21 28.78
N SER A 594 43.19 -0.79 28.40
CA SER A 594 42.33 -0.28 27.33
C SER A 594 41.34 0.79 27.79
N GLN A 595 40.94 0.77 29.07
CA GLN A 595 39.95 1.68 29.66
C GLN A 595 40.59 2.74 30.58
N ALA A 596 41.92 2.83 30.64
CA ALA A 596 42.64 3.84 31.43
C ALA A 596 42.26 5.29 31.10
N ALA A 597 41.70 5.55 29.90
CA ALA A 597 41.26 6.89 29.49
C ALA A 597 39.78 7.18 29.81
N SER A 598 38.91 6.16 29.92
CA SER A 598 37.48 6.34 30.22
C SER A 598 37.20 6.46 31.72
N LEU A 599 38.14 6.02 32.56
CA LEU A 599 38.14 6.17 34.02
C LEU A 599 38.60 7.58 34.48
N ASP A 600 38.94 8.46 33.54
CA ASP A 600 39.67 9.71 33.80
C ASP A 600 38.80 10.98 33.69
N THR A 601 37.49 10.85 33.89
CA THR A 601 36.63 12.03 34.10
C THR A 601 36.96 12.63 35.46
N ILE A 602 37.97 13.51 35.44
CA ILE A 602 38.24 14.68 36.30
C ILE A 602 37.96 14.44 37.80
N ASP A 603 39.04 14.35 38.58
CA ASP A 603 39.18 14.03 40.04
C ASP A 603 39.55 12.59 40.43
N VAL A 604 39.59 11.66 39.47
CA VAL A 604 39.74 10.23 39.80
C VAL A 604 41.17 9.70 39.73
N SER A 605 42.15 10.38 39.14
CA SER A 605 43.49 9.78 38.94
C SER A 605 44.24 9.40 40.24
N VAL A 606 44.05 10.18 41.32
CA VAL A 606 44.56 9.84 42.67
C VAL A 606 43.60 8.87 43.39
N PHE A 607 42.31 8.96 43.11
CA PHE A 607 41.25 8.12 43.68
C PHE A 607 41.30 6.67 43.16
N LEU A 608 41.70 6.47 41.90
CA LEU A 608 41.83 5.17 41.23
C LEU A 608 42.96 4.35 41.85
N PHE A 609 44.08 4.98 42.21
CA PHE A 609 45.19 4.33 42.90
C PHE A 609 44.75 3.81 44.28
N LEU A 610 43.98 4.61 45.02
CA LEU A 610 43.46 4.26 46.35
C LEU A 610 42.31 3.25 46.31
N GLN A 611 41.51 3.19 45.24
CA GLN A 611 40.39 2.25 45.13
C GLN A 611 40.75 0.93 44.44
N VAL A 612 41.62 0.95 43.43
CA VAL A 612 41.94 -0.27 42.66
C VAL A 612 42.90 -1.17 43.42
N ILE A 613 43.91 -0.63 44.11
CA ILE A 613 44.89 -1.46 44.84
C ILE A 613 44.27 -2.30 45.95
N PRO A 614 43.33 -1.79 46.78
CA PRO A 614 42.65 -2.61 47.78
C PRO A 614 41.77 -3.73 47.20
N LEU A 615 41.33 -3.60 45.94
CA LEU A 615 40.52 -4.59 45.23
C LEU A 615 41.37 -5.69 44.57
N VAL A 616 42.69 -5.53 44.51
CA VAL A 616 43.59 -6.54 43.92
C VAL A 616 43.79 -7.69 44.90
N PRO A 617 43.51 -8.95 44.51
CA PRO A 617 43.81 -10.11 45.33
C PRO A 617 45.31 -10.21 45.66
N PRO A 618 45.69 -10.63 46.88
CA PRO A 618 47.09 -10.70 47.31
C PRO A 618 47.91 -11.73 46.51
N ASP A 619 47.26 -12.68 45.84
CA ASP A 619 47.89 -13.77 45.11
C ASP A 619 48.35 -13.38 43.69
N TRP A 620 48.16 -12.12 43.29
CA TRP A 620 48.45 -11.67 41.92
C TRP A 620 49.91 -11.25 41.70
N PRO A 621 50.53 -11.68 40.59
CA PRO A 621 51.89 -11.28 40.28
C PRO A 621 51.93 -9.81 39.82
N LEU A 622 52.83 -9.03 40.43
CA LEU A 622 53.02 -7.61 40.13
C LEU A 622 53.37 -7.34 38.64
N SER A 623 53.96 -8.33 37.95
CA SER A 623 54.30 -8.26 36.53
C SER A 623 53.09 -8.05 35.63
N SER A 624 51.93 -8.59 36.00
CA SER A 624 50.69 -8.44 35.23
C SER A 624 50.15 -7.00 35.31
N LEU A 625 50.28 -6.34 36.47
CA LEU A 625 49.80 -4.96 36.68
C LEU A 625 50.80 -3.89 36.25
N SER A 626 52.07 -4.24 36.03
CA SER A 626 53.15 -3.31 35.66
C SER A 626 52.84 -2.38 34.48
N PRO A 627 52.24 -2.83 33.35
CA PRO A 627 51.94 -1.95 32.23
C PRO A 627 50.92 -0.86 32.60
N PHE A 628 49.89 -1.24 33.35
CA PHE A 628 48.87 -0.32 33.83
C PHE A 628 49.46 0.68 34.83
N LEU A 629 50.19 0.19 35.83
CA LEU A 629 50.82 1.05 36.85
C LEU A 629 51.82 2.02 36.21
N THR A 630 52.65 1.55 35.28
CA THR A 630 53.61 2.41 34.55
C THR A 630 52.88 3.50 33.76
N HIS A 631 51.79 3.15 33.06
CA HIS A 631 51.00 4.12 32.31
C HIS A 631 50.32 5.13 33.23
N SER A 632 49.70 4.67 34.32
CA SER A 632 49.05 5.50 35.32
C SER A 632 50.04 6.46 35.99
N PHE A 633 51.20 5.97 36.44
CA PHE A 633 52.24 6.81 37.05
C PHE A 633 52.85 7.81 36.08
N ARG A 634 53.09 7.42 34.83
CA ARG A 634 53.58 8.35 33.80
C ARG A 634 52.58 9.46 33.54
N ARG A 635 51.29 9.14 33.50
CA ARG A 635 50.22 10.11 33.26
C ARG A 635 50.03 11.07 34.44
N THR A 636 50.06 10.57 35.68
CA THR A 636 49.99 11.44 36.87
C THR A 636 51.22 12.34 36.98
N LEU A 637 52.42 11.83 36.67
CA LEU A 637 53.63 12.65 36.57
C LEU A 637 53.55 13.67 35.45
N HIS A 638 53.03 13.31 34.28
CA HIS A 638 52.83 14.23 33.16
C HIS A 638 51.87 15.36 33.55
N ALA A 639 50.71 15.03 34.12
CA ALA A 639 49.73 16.02 34.59
C ALA A 639 50.33 16.94 35.66
N LYS A 640 51.15 16.40 36.57
CA LYS A 640 51.89 17.21 37.55
C LYS A 640 52.86 18.18 36.88
N HIS A 641 53.67 17.72 35.92
CA HIS A 641 54.63 18.57 35.22
C HIS A 641 53.93 19.62 34.35
N GLU A 642 52.87 19.24 33.65
CA GLU A 642 52.02 20.17 32.89
C GLU A 642 51.41 21.23 33.80
N GLY A 643 50.86 20.84 34.94
CA GLY A 643 50.36 21.77 35.96
C GLY A 643 51.45 22.70 36.51
N GLN A 644 52.69 22.22 36.67
CA GLN A 644 53.83 23.06 37.06
C GLN A 644 54.20 24.08 35.97
N ILE A 645 54.17 23.68 34.69
CA ILE A 645 54.42 24.57 33.56
C ILE A 645 53.32 25.62 33.46
N ILE A 646 52.06 25.21 33.53
CA ILE A 646 50.91 26.13 33.51
C ILE A 646 51.02 27.11 34.68
N LYS A 647 51.31 26.63 35.90
CA LYS A 647 51.54 27.50 37.05
C LYS A 647 52.66 28.51 36.81
N ALA A 648 53.79 28.09 36.21
CA ALA A 648 54.89 28.98 35.90
C ALA A 648 54.55 29.98 34.78
N MET A 649 53.79 29.56 33.76
CA MET A 649 53.30 30.44 32.70
C MET A 649 52.32 31.48 33.24
N CYS A 650 51.37 31.06 34.09
CA CYS A 650 50.46 31.97 34.78
C CYS A 650 51.24 32.94 35.68
N ALA A 651 52.26 32.48 36.40
CA ALA A 651 53.12 33.36 37.19
C ALA A 651 53.86 34.38 36.31
N ALA A 652 54.41 33.97 35.16
CA ALA A 652 55.07 34.89 34.22
C ALA A 652 54.09 35.88 33.58
N GLN A 653 52.89 35.43 33.20
CA GLN A 653 51.82 36.30 32.71
C GLN A 653 51.42 37.31 33.79
N ASN A 654 51.25 36.86 35.03
CA ASN A 654 50.96 37.74 36.17
C ASN A 654 52.07 38.78 36.36
N SER A 655 53.34 38.39 36.25
CA SER A 655 54.47 39.33 36.31
C SER A 655 54.46 40.34 35.17
N LYS A 656 54.14 39.92 33.94
CA LYS A 656 54.03 40.83 32.78
C LYS A 656 52.87 41.81 32.92
N VAL A 657 51.71 41.32 33.40
CA VAL A 657 50.57 42.17 33.71
C VAL A 657 50.94 43.16 34.80
N PHE A 658 51.64 42.69 35.85
CA PHE A 658 52.15 43.54 36.92
C PHE A 658 53.08 44.64 36.40
N GLU A 659 54.07 44.30 35.56
CA GLU A 659 54.98 45.28 34.94
C GLU A 659 54.26 46.31 34.07
N ASN A 660 53.33 45.87 33.21
CA ASN A 660 52.51 46.77 32.40
C ASN A 660 51.63 47.68 33.28
N SER A 661 51.05 47.14 34.36
CA SER A 661 50.25 47.91 35.31
C SER A 661 51.10 48.87 36.15
N TYR A 662 52.38 48.57 36.38
CA TYR A 662 53.29 49.43 37.14
C TYR A 662 53.48 50.80 36.47
N LEU A 663 53.58 50.87 35.15
CA LEU A 663 53.65 52.15 34.42
C LEU A 663 52.39 52.99 34.63
N VAL A 664 51.22 52.35 34.60
CA VAL A 664 49.93 53.02 34.86
C VAL A 664 49.85 53.49 36.32
N PHE A 665 50.28 52.66 37.28
CA PHE A 665 50.34 53.04 38.69
C PHE A 665 51.34 54.18 38.94
N GLN A 666 52.44 54.23 38.20
CA GLN A 666 53.41 55.31 38.28
C GLN A 666 52.82 56.65 37.79
N GLU A 667 52.05 56.63 36.69
CA GLU A 667 51.35 57.82 36.17
C GLU A 667 50.23 58.29 37.11
N GLN A 668 49.56 57.38 37.81
CA GLN A 668 48.52 57.70 38.79
C GLN A 668 49.08 58.27 40.11
N GLY A 669 50.40 58.18 40.33
CA GLY A 669 51.07 58.67 41.52
C GLY A 669 50.90 57.74 42.73
N ALA A 670 51.75 57.92 43.75
CA ALA A 670 51.57 57.22 45.01
C ALA A 670 50.36 57.82 45.75
N ILE A 671 49.46 56.97 46.24
CA ILE A 671 48.54 57.39 47.30
C ILE A 671 49.42 57.49 48.54
N ILE A 672 49.76 58.72 48.92
CA ILE A 672 50.40 58.99 50.20
C ILE A 672 49.29 58.80 51.23
N GLU A 673 49.34 57.69 51.94
CA GLU A 673 48.69 57.61 53.24
C GLU A 673 49.50 58.54 54.13
N GLU A 674 49.05 59.78 54.26
CA GLU A 674 49.60 60.70 55.24
C GLU A 674 49.46 60.00 56.59
N ALA A 675 50.57 59.83 57.32
CA ALA A 675 50.50 59.39 58.69
C ALA A 675 49.54 60.36 59.40
N ASP A 676 48.46 59.85 60.00
CA ASP A 676 47.61 60.66 60.86
C ASP A 676 48.53 61.40 61.82
N ASP A 677 48.64 62.72 61.66
CA ASP A 677 49.38 63.58 62.57
C ASP A 677 48.89 63.26 63.98
N ASP A 678 49.83 62.95 64.87
CA ASP A 678 49.60 62.68 66.29
C ASP A 678 48.58 63.68 66.88
N ASP A 679 47.30 63.30 66.92
CA ASP A 679 46.32 63.91 67.80
C ASP A 679 46.55 63.26 69.17
N ASP A 680 47.18 64.02 70.06
CA ASP A 680 47.31 63.75 71.48
C ASP A 680 45.90 63.51 72.08
N GLY A 681 45.42 62.28 71.98
CA GLY A 681 44.14 61.84 72.50
C GLY A 681 44.23 60.39 72.96
N ASP A 682 44.56 60.19 74.23
CA ASP A 682 44.45 58.91 74.96
C ASP A 682 43.18 58.14 74.55
N GLY A 683 43.35 57.01 73.84
CA GLY A 683 42.23 56.16 73.44
C GLY A 683 42.69 54.83 72.86
N ASP A 684 42.71 53.80 73.69
CA ASP A 684 42.93 52.38 73.32
C ASP A 684 42.14 51.99 72.05
N GLY A 685 42.85 51.64 70.98
CA GLY A 685 42.25 51.13 69.73
C GLY A 685 43.21 50.20 68.99
N GLU A 686 42.80 48.95 68.80
CA GLU A 686 43.57 47.86 68.23
C GLU A 686 44.14 48.18 66.83
N SER A 687 45.40 47.81 66.57
CA SER A 687 46.03 47.89 65.25
C SER A 687 45.39 46.90 64.27
N GLU A 688 44.42 47.34 63.47
CA GLU A 688 43.91 46.58 62.33
C GLU A 688 44.99 46.51 61.24
N SER A 689 45.45 45.29 60.93
CA SER A 689 46.36 45.00 59.83
C SER A 689 45.61 45.17 58.50
N PHE A 690 45.83 46.29 57.81
CA PHE A 690 45.25 46.55 56.48
C PHE A 690 45.82 45.57 55.45
N ASN A 691 44.96 44.73 54.85
CA ASN A 691 45.33 43.76 53.83
C ASN A 691 45.31 44.45 52.45
N GLU A 692 46.45 44.94 51.98
CA GLU A 692 46.63 45.70 50.71
C GLU A 692 45.95 45.08 49.48
N LYS A 693 45.68 43.76 49.47
CA LYS A 693 45.04 43.08 48.35
C LYS A 693 43.55 43.38 48.18
N ASP A 694 42.83 43.66 49.26
CA ASP A 694 41.37 43.86 49.18
C ASP A 694 41.03 45.27 48.70
N GLY A 695 41.81 46.29 49.10
CA GLY A 695 41.65 47.67 48.63
C GLY A 695 41.95 47.87 47.13
N LEU A 696 42.85 47.05 46.56
CA LEU A 696 43.14 47.08 45.12
C LEU A 696 41.99 46.50 44.29
N ALA A 697 41.30 45.49 44.81
CA ALA A 697 40.17 44.85 44.12
C ALA A 697 38.95 45.77 44.03
N GLU A 698 38.67 46.55 45.08
CA GLU A 698 37.55 47.49 45.12
C GLU A 698 37.76 48.67 44.15
N LYS A 699 38.99 49.19 44.03
CA LYS A 699 39.33 50.25 43.05
C LYS A 699 39.32 49.76 41.60
N ILE A 700 39.72 48.52 41.33
CA ILE A 700 39.62 47.93 39.97
C ILE A 700 38.15 47.74 39.57
N ALA A 701 37.28 47.36 40.51
CA ALA A 701 35.84 47.20 40.26
C ALA A 701 35.16 48.53 39.90
N LEU A 702 35.55 49.64 40.54
CA LEU A 702 35.05 50.98 40.22
C LEU A 702 35.50 51.46 38.83
N HIS A 703 36.75 51.17 38.42
CA HIS A 703 37.27 51.59 37.10
C HIS A 703 36.65 50.81 35.92
N LEU A 704 36.25 49.56 36.13
CA LEU A 704 35.54 48.75 35.14
C LEU A 704 34.09 49.22 34.90
N GLN A 705 33.45 49.86 35.88
CA GLN A 705 32.11 50.45 35.71
C GLN A 705 32.13 51.73 34.85
N ASP A 706 33.21 52.52 34.89
CA ASP A 706 33.33 53.74 34.07
C ASP A 706 33.64 53.45 32.59
N GLN A 707 34.33 52.35 32.27
CA GLN A 707 34.61 51.94 30.87
C GLN A 707 33.41 51.35 30.12
N GLN A 708 32.34 50.94 30.81
CA GLN A 708 31.11 50.42 30.17
C GLN A 708 30.21 51.51 29.55
N ARG A 709 30.58 52.80 29.63
CA ARG A 709 29.81 53.92 29.03
C ARG A 709 30.28 54.39 27.65
N SER A 710 31.29 53.78 27.04
CA SER A 710 31.71 54.09 25.65
C SER A 710 31.61 52.86 24.74
N GLU A 711 30.65 52.87 23.82
CA GLU A 711 30.36 51.80 22.84
C GLU A 711 31.53 51.50 21.89
N VAL A 712 32.01 50.24 21.85
CA VAL A 712 32.63 49.62 20.66
C VAL A 712 32.29 48.12 20.63
N GLY A 713 31.80 47.66 19.47
CA GLY A 713 31.16 46.36 19.24
C GLY A 713 32.04 45.11 19.42
N VAL A 714 31.39 44.07 19.94
CA VAL A 714 31.90 42.71 20.12
C VAL A 714 31.97 41.99 18.77
N VAL A 715 33.16 41.58 18.36
CA VAL A 715 33.37 40.64 17.26
C VAL A 715 33.65 39.27 17.87
N ASP A 716 32.71 38.34 17.68
CA ASP A 716 32.84 36.94 18.07
C ASP A 716 33.95 36.25 17.25
N VAL A 717 34.93 35.65 17.95
CA VAL A 717 35.96 34.81 17.35
C VAL A 717 35.44 33.39 17.22
N LEU A 718 35.09 32.99 16.00
CA LEU A 718 34.70 31.62 15.64
C LEU A 718 35.88 30.63 15.73
N HIS A 719 35.65 29.49 16.40
CA HIS A 719 36.54 28.31 16.37
C HIS A 719 36.65 27.71 14.95
N PRO A 720 37.83 27.22 14.52
CA PRO A 720 38.00 26.65 13.19
C PRO A 720 37.43 25.22 13.09
N ARG A 721 36.56 25.00 12.08
CA ARG A 721 36.12 23.67 11.61
C ARG A 721 37.14 23.09 10.62
N VAL A 722 37.42 21.80 10.76
CA VAL A 722 38.19 20.97 9.83
C VAL A 722 37.25 20.35 8.79
N GLY A 723 37.64 20.39 7.51
CA GLY A 723 37.03 19.71 6.36
C GLY A 723 37.59 20.34 5.07
N SER A 724 38.47 19.66 4.33
CA SER A 724 38.19 18.65 3.28
C SER A 724 38.37 19.24 1.88
N GLU A 725 39.30 18.60 1.18
CA GLU A 725 39.61 18.56 -0.26
C GLU A 725 38.55 19.07 -1.25
N GLU A 726 39.04 19.85 -2.23
CA GLU A 726 38.79 19.83 -3.70
C GLU A 726 39.11 21.25 -4.21
N GLY A 727 40.10 21.46 -5.08
CA GLY A 727 40.04 21.10 -6.50
C GLY A 727 39.83 22.38 -7.30
N VAL A 728 40.91 23.04 -7.73
CA VAL A 728 40.83 24.24 -8.59
C VAL A 728 41.58 23.95 -9.89
N ASP A 729 40.78 23.76 -10.93
CA ASP A 729 41.13 23.91 -12.35
C ASP A 729 41.73 25.30 -12.59
N VAL A 730 42.88 25.33 -13.27
CA VAL A 730 43.43 26.52 -13.90
C VAL A 730 43.59 26.24 -15.39
N ARG A 731 42.98 27.12 -16.19
CA ARG A 731 43.13 27.22 -17.64
C ARG A 731 44.58 27.39 -18.07
#